data_AF-A0A653D9I9-F1
#
_entry.id   AF-A0A653D9I9-F1
#
_cell.length_a   1.000
_cell.length_b   1.000
_cell.length_c   1.000
_cell.angle_alpha   90.00
_cell.angle_beta   90.00
_cell.angle_gamma   90.00
#
_symmetry.space_group_name_H-M   'P 1'
#
loop_
_entity.id
_entity.type
_entity.pdbx_description
1 polymer ?
#
loop_
_entity_poly.entity_id
_entity_poly.type
_entity_poly.pdbx_seq_one_letter_code
_entity_poly.pdbx_strand_id
1 'polypeptide(L)'
;MGNYWVYQQKTAKELDLRGNIHREYNNLEYLRKMRYNLDYKADSTAMIQSLENLLEESRRQHSFEIANYENQIAELLAENEKLNLEEQNQRLASQLEQLEMKLLQSGDMEVLKVKVDNLELENQSLKAILGKSRQRVAELEPLSTKVEELTQENEALKVQLSEYDTSIADLPEITKERDRLRAQVKDLKKELDNLQIENDSMRVKMNYMKDSNDANQEKIRLCIDVKKQLESQLDEVTTNYNHVSLENEGLSAKIRLLDQTIDKLKTEVKESVKTSKVLKETAAKSDDHIRNLKSQIDDLVMKHREAESKLDKVTKEARDLHRQNRQLQADLEAKPCQEQPNILKETFRRHKKKIEDLQSENNALREEIKHLQDDMEATVSQRIESYHMKLQAVEEEKMALIRKVYDLQSKVRELEAEWETKSTVSSGRIFEDLSTHTIMPVSSELKLRLDSPMQSPDMSPRELISPRELFKIKRHSLHDSRRGLTMEGEKEPVAGPSRGLTMEGEKEPVAGPSRESGRRFTQAEWDDMQEIYVKELTMKDSELFDLRANDILQGRRIKELEKEVEQLKNLVEPKGPADLLSSEPFKYNDKAARMEQIARLNAEIEILKTKLKKMEEVKRENTALNAVNEANTEHLSKLLTDLTDSKKLCSKYSQQLEAAKEELKTANDRLRIMQRSQEDCQSKMISFQSMLQSTEMQLREKEERIEQLEMDLARLETRSATPRGTPASFDDHKKHIEREVEVLKKDKATKEQQIQNLELRLKHAEEQMGEVEKKYMGKQIAEEDHKKTVEKLQYKIDKLKMLAQMRRKENLELRQLLGLGEEDVVPPLKK
;
A
#
# COMPACT_ATOMS: atom_id res chain seq x y z
N MET A 1 -277.99 -91.67 -38.96
CA MET A 1 -278.72 -91.97 -40.22
C MET A 1 -277.83 -91.47 -41.35
N GLY A 2 -277.53 -92.26 -42.38
CA GLY A 2 -278.40 -92.46 -43.56
C GLY A 2 -277.90 -91.53 -44.69
N ASN A 3 -277.86 -91.90 -45.97
CA ASN A 3 -278.42 -93.06 -46.65
C ASN A 3 -277.61 -93.42 -47.92
N TYR A 4 -277.92 -94.60 -48.49
CA TYR A 4 -277.39 -95.17 -49.74
C TYR A 4 -275.89 -95.53 -49.67
N TRP A 5 -275.48 -96.80 -49.82
CA TRP A 5 -275.87 -97.81 -50.81
C TRP A 5 -275.70 -97.33 -52.26
N VAL A 6 -275.60 -98.27 -53.20
CA VAL A 6 -275.51 -98.09 -54.67
C VAL A 6 -275.38 -96.66 -55.24
N TYR A 7 -274.40 -96.36 -56.07
CA TYR A 7 -273.85 -97.29 -57.04
C TYR A 7 -272.43 -97.70 -56.65
N GLN A 8 -272.23 -98.97 -56.30
CA GLN A 8 -271.94 -100.01 -57.29
C GLN A 8 -271.00 -99.51 -58.40
N GLN A 9 -269.75 -99.95 -58.30
CA GLN A 9 -269.10 -100.85 -59.25
C GLN A 9 -269.05 -100.50 -60.74
N LYS A 10 -270.19 -100.20 -61.37
CA LYS A 10 -270.48 -100.75 -62.68
C LYS A 10 -270.22 -99.78 -63.83
N THR A 11 -270.56 -98.52 -63.63
CA THR A 11 -270.47 -97.49 -64.66
C THR A 11 -269.18 -96.69 -64.52
N ALA A 12 -268.14 -96.90 -65.31
CA ALA A 12 -267.68 -97.99 -66.16
C ALA A 12 -266.29 -97.50 -66.62
N LYS A 13 -265.22 -98.27 -66.61
CA LYS A 13 -264.91 -99.28 -67.64
C LYS A 13 -264.95 -98.83 -69.11
N GLU A 14 -265.78 -97.85 -69.51
CA GLU A 14 -266.20 -97.69 -70.92
C GLU A 14 -265.96 -96.28 -71.49
N LEU A 15 -265.36 -95.38 -70.73
CA LEU A 15 -264.83 -94.10 -71.23
C LEU A 15 -263.44 -93.79 -70.65
N ASP A 16 -262.58 -94.77 -70.36
CA ASP A 16 -261.95 -95.65 -71.35
C ASP A 16 -261.46 -94.92 -72.63
N LEU A 17 -260.23 -95.26 -73.02
CA LEU A 17 -259.54 -94.87 -74.27
C LEU A 17 -259.33 -93.36 -74.55
N ARG A 18 -260.35 -92.50 -74.52
CA ARG A 18 -260.33 -91.23 -75.26
C ARG A 18 -259.61 -90.04 -74.60
N GLY A 19 -259.34 -90.09 -73.30
CA GLY A 19 -258.52 -89.06 -72.62
C GLY A 19 -257.01 -89.26 -72.78
N ASN A 20 -256.56 -90.50 -72.99
CA ASN A 20 -255.15 -90.90 -72.93
C ASN A 20 -254.24 -90.08 -73.85
N ILE A 21 -254.66 -89.87 -75.09
CA ILE A 21 -253.81 -89.25 -76.11
C ILE A 21 -253.47 -87.79 -75.78
N HIS A 22 -254.37 -87.03 -75.14
CA HIS A 22 -254.30 -85.56 -75.26
C HIS A 22 -253.46 -84.83 -74.22
N ARG A 23 -253.02 -85.47 -73.12
CA ARG A 23 -252.08 -84.84 -72.16
C ARG A 23 -250.85 -85.65 -71.77
N GLU A 24 -250.61 -86.79 -72.40
CA GLU A 24 -249.24 -87.22 -72.68
C GLU A 24 -248.45 -86.11 -73.41
N TYR A 25 -249.12 -85.36 -74.29
CA TYR A 25 -248.56 -84.17 -74.93
C TYR A 25 -248.03 -83.12 -73.93
N ASN A 26 -248.79 -82.84 -72.86
CA ASN A 26 -248.36 -81.89 -71.82
C ASN A 26 -247.34 -82.50 -70.84
N ASN A 27 -247.34 -83.82 -70.63
CA ASN A 27 -246.31 -84.51 -69.85
C ASN A 27 -244.94 -84.41 -70.54
N LEU A 28 -244.90 -84.58 -71.87
CA LEU A 28 -243.68 -84.41 -72.67
C LEU A 28 -243.07 -83.01 -72.57
N GLU A 29 -243.90 -81.97 -72.41
CA GLU A 29 -243.44 -80.59 -72.27
C GLU A 29 -243.08 -80.21 -70.83
N TYR A 30 -243.81 -80.70 -69.81
CA TYR A 30 -243.48 -80.40 -68.41
C TYR A 30 -242.23 -81.15 -67.91
N LEU A 31 -242.05 -82.43 -68.30
CA LEU A 31 -240.83 -83.17 -67.94
C LEU A 31 -239.58 -82.60 -68.64
N ARG A 32 -239.73 -81.95 -69.80
CA ARG A 32 -238.65 -81.21 -70.46
C ARG A 32 -238.08 -80.09 -69.58
N LYS A 33 -238.91 -79.39 -68.80
CA LYS A 33 -238.46 -78.37 -67.83
C LYS A 33 -237.90 -78.97 -66.54
N MET A 34 -238.42 -80.11 -66.07
CA MET A 34 -237.90 -80.78 -64.87
C MET A 34 -236.47 -81.32 -65.07
N ARG A 35 -236.14 -81.85 -66.26
CA ARG A 35 -234.79 -82.39 -66.53
C ARG A 35 -233.70 -81.31 -66.41
N TYR A 36 -233.95 -80.11 -66.94
CA TYR A 36 -233.00 -78.99 -66.87
C TYR A 36 -232.76 -78.43 -65.45
N ASN A 37 -233.65 -78.70 -64.50
CA ASN A 37 -233.54 -78.24 -63.09
C ASN A 37 -232.99 -79.30 -62.12
N LEU A 38 -232.83 -80.56 -62.55
CA LEU A 38 -232.17 -81.61 -61.76
C LEU A 38 -230.72 -81.81 -62.17
N ASP A 39 -230.41 -81.74 -63.47
CA ASP A 39 -229.03 -81.83 -63.95
C ASP A 39 -228.16 -80.69 -63.33
N TYR A 40 -228.71 -79.47 -63.19
CA TYR A 40 -228.03 -78.35 -62.51
C TYR A 40 -227.84 -78.54 -60.99
N LYS A 41 -228.56 -79.46 -60.34
CA LYS A 41 -228.34 -79.82 -58.91
C LYS A 41 -227.37 -80.99 -58.73
N ALA A 42 -227.32 -81.93 -59.66
CA ALA A 42 -226.34 -83.00 -59.65
C ALA A 42 -224.92 -82.44 -59.85
N ASP A 43 -224.75 -81.56 -60.85
CA ASP A 43 -223.46 -80.91 -61.11
C ASP A 43 -223.05 -79.95 -59.98
N SER A 44 -223.98 -79.22 -59.35
CA SER A 44 -223.63 -78.38 -58.19
C SER A 44 -223.10 -79.21 -57.03
N THR A 45 -223.63 -80.40 -56.78
CA THR A 45 -223.20 -81.25 -55.65
C THR A 45 -221.85 -81.91 -55.94
N ALA A 46 -221.62 -82.38 -57.17
CA ALA A 46 -220.32 -82.90 -57.59
C ALA A 46 -219.22 -81.82 -57.58
N MET A 47 -219.55 -80.58 -57.99
CA MET A 47 -218.65 -79.45 -57.94
C MET A 47 -218.37 -78.98 -56.50
N ILE A 48 -219.38 -78.99 -55.61
CA ILE A 48 -219.18 -78.71 -54.17
C ILE A 48 -218.26 -79.75 -53.54
N GLN A 49 -218.46 -81.05 -53.76
CA GLN A 49 -217.57 -82.08 -53.22
C GLN A 49 -216.12 -81.96 -53.76
N SER A 50 -215.96 -81.56 -55.01
CA SER A 50 -214.65 -81.28 -55.62
C SER A 50 -213.98 -80.03 -55.02
N LEU A 51 -214.75 -78.97 -54.74
CA LEU A 51 -214.28 -77.75 -54.08
C LEU A 51 -213.98 -77.97 -52.61
N GLU A 52 -214.75 -78.80 -51.90
CA GLU A 52 -214.47 -79.22 -50.52
C GLU A 52 -213.17 -80.03 -50.46
N ASN A 53 -212.97 -81.00 -51.36
CA ASN A 53 -211.70 -81.73 -51.43
C ASN A 53 -210.51 -80.82 -51.75
N LEU A 54 -210.65 -79.85 -52.67
CA LEU A 54 -209.62 -78.86 -52.96
C LEU A 54 -209.36 -77.90 -51.78
N LEU A 55 -210.39 -77.53 -51.02
CA LEU A 55 -210.25 -76.74 -49.79
C LEU A 55 -209.61 -77.54 -48.66
N GLU A 56 -209.88 -78.84 -48.55
CA GLU A 56 -209.26 -79.72 -47.57
C GLU A 56 -207.79 -80.01 -47.92
N GLU A 57 -207.46 -80.16 -49.22
CA GLU A 57 -206.09 -80.26 -49.73
C GLU A 57 -205.32 -78.96 -49.53
N SER A 58 -205.93 -77.80 -49.81
CA SER A 58 -205.36 -76.47 -49.53
C SER A 58 -205.18 -76.22 -48.03
N ARG A 59 -206.12 -76.68 -47.19
CA ARG A 59 -205.96 -76.66 -45.72
C ARG A 59 -204.86 -77.59 -45.24
N ARG A 60 -204.63 -78.74 -45.88
CA ARG A 60 -203.48 -79.60 -45.58
C ARG A 60 -202.17 -78.98 -46.03
N GLN A 61 -202.12 -78.36 -47.21
CA GLN A 61 -200.94 -77.61 -47.65
C GLN A 61 -200.64 -76.44 -46.71
N HIS A 62 -201.62 -75.61 -46.37
CA HIS A 62 -201.41 -74.51 -45.44
C HIS A 62 -201.16 -74.97 -44.01
N SER A 63 -201.73 -76.10 -43.55
CA SER A 63 -201.38 -76.71 -42.25
C SER A 63 -199.95 -77.24 -42.24
N PHE A 64 -199.48 -77.82 -43.35
CA PHE A 64 -198.09 -78.26 -43.52
C PHE A 64 -197.13 -77.07 -43.63
N GLU A 65 -197.49 -76.00 -44.34
CA GLU A 65 -196.73 -74.75 -44.39
C GLU A 65 -196.71 -74.05 -43.03
N ILE A 66 -197.83 -73.98 -42.31
CA ILE A 66 -197.90 -73.44 -40.95
C ILE A 66 -197.02 -74.27 -40.01
N ALA A 67 -197.09 -75.61 -40.04
CA ALA A 67 -196.21 -76.45 -39.25
C ALA A 67 -194.72 -76.28 -39.65
N ASN A 68 -194.43 -76.01 -40.91
CA ASN A 68 -193.06 -75.74 -41.40
C ASN A 68 -192.57 -74.35 -40.94
N TYR A 69 -193.44 -73.34 -40.93
CA TYR A 69 -193.14 -72.02 -40.37
C TYR A 69 -193.08 -72.02 -38.84
N GLU A 70 -193.90 -72.83 -38.15
CA GLU A 70 -193.83 -73.05 -36.70
C GLU A 70 -192.52 -73.76 -36.32
N ASN A 71 -192.06 -74.73 -37.13
CA ASN A 71 -190.73 -75.32 -36.97
C ASN A 71 -189.59 -74.32 -37.27
N GLN A 72 -189.70 -73.49 -38.31
CA GLN A 72 -188.72 -72.42 -38.55
C GLN A 72 -188.73 -71.35 -37.45
N ILE A 73 -189.89 -71.03 -36.87
CA ILE A 73 -190.00 -70.15 -35.71
C ILE A 73 -189.43 -70.82 -34.47
N ALA A 74 -189.61 -72.14 -34.29
CA ALA A 74 -188.99 -72.89 -33.20
C ALA A 74 -187.46 -72.96 -33.35
N GLU A 75 -186.92 -73.15 -34.56
CA GLU A 75 -185.48 -73.08 -34.84
C GLU A 75 -184.93 -71.66 -34.62
N LEU A 76 -185.63 -70.62 -35.09
CA LEU A 76 -185.23 -69.23 -34.87
C LEU A 76 -185.38 -68.76 -33.42
N LEU A 77 -186.31 -69.34 -32.64
CA LEU A 77 -186.40 -69.11 -31.20
C LEU A 77 -185.32 -69.88 -30.44
N ALA A 78 -184.99 -71.11 -30.83
CA ALA A 78 -183.85 -71.85 -30.29
C ALA A 78 -182.50 -71.20 -30.66
N GLU A 79 -182.40 -70.52 -31.81
CA GLU A 79 -181.23 -69.74 -32.21
C GLU A 79 -181.16 -68.38 -31.48
N ASN A 80 -182.29 -67.77 -31.10
CA ASN A 80 -182.32 -66.58 -30.24
C ASN A 80 -182.09 -66.90 -28.74
N GLU A 81 -182.56 -68.05 -28.23
CA GLU A 81 -182.16 -68.54 -26.90
C GLU A 81 -180.65 -68.83 -26.83
N LYS A 82 -180.00 -69.05 -27.97
CA LYS A 82 -178.54 -69.20 -28.11
C LYS A 82 -177.78 -67.87 -28.23
N LEU A 83 -178.47 -66.74 -28.31
CA LEU A 83 -177.91 -65.38 -28.36
C LEU A 83 -178.42 -64.49 -27.22
N ASN A 84 -178.77 -65.09 -26.08
CA ASN A 84 -179.29 -64.33 -24.95
C ASN A 84 -178.18 -63.69 -24.07
N LEU A 85 -177.99 -62.41 -24.35
CA LEU A 85 -177.35 -61.27 -23.67
C LEU A 85 -177.00 -61.34 -22.16
N GLU A 86 -177.53 -62.30 -21.39
CA GLU A 86 -177.20 -62.51 -19.97
C GLU A 86 -175.71 -62.90 -19.78
N GLU A 87 -175.18 -63.79 -20.63
CA GLU A 87 -173.75 -64.13 -20.65
C GLU A 87 -172.86 -62.94 -21.05
N GLN A 88 -173.35 -62.05 -21.92
CA GLN A 88 -172.58 -60.85 -22.31
C GLN A 88 -172.54 -59.83 -21.17
N ASN A 89 -173.63 -59.63 -20.43
CA ASN A 89 -173.64 -58.79 -19.24
C ASN A 89 -172.78 -59.38 -18.11
N GLN A 90 -172.82 -60.69 -17.87
CA GLN A 90 -171.90 -61.34 -16.92
C GLN A 90 -170.43 -61.24 -17.39
N ARG A 91 -170.13 -61.43 -18.68
CA ARG A 91 -168.77 -61.23 -19.21
C ARG A 91 -168.30 -59.79 -19.09
N LEU A 92 -169.15 -58.79 -19.34
CA LEU A 92 -168.79 -57.38 -19.18
C LEU A 92 -168.59 -57.00 -17.71
N ALA A 93 -169.41 -57.52 -16.79
CA ALA A 93 -169.21 -57.38 -15.35
C ALA A 93 -167.88 -58.03 -14.90
N SER A 94 -167.62 -59.28 -15.32
CA SER A 94 -166.34 -59.95 -15.04
C SER A 94 -165.14 -59.28 -15.71
N GLN A 95 -165.31 -58.63 -16.87
CA GLN A 95 -164.24 -57.86 -17.52
C GLN A 95 -163.97 -56.54 -16.80
N LEU A 96 -165.00 -55.86 -16.28
CA LEU A 96 -164.83 -54.70 -15.41
C LEU A 96 -164.13 -55.09 -14.10
N GLU A 97 -164.58 -56.15 -13.42
CA GLU A 97 -163.96 -56.64 -12.20
C GLU A 97 -162.51 -57.10 -12.43
N GLN A 98 -162.22 -57.74 -13.58
CA GLN A 98 -160.84 -58.05 -13.98
C GLN A 98 -160.00 -56.82 -14.38
N LEU A 99 -160.60 -55.75 -14.88
CA LEU A 99 -159.89 -54.50 -15.20
C LEU A 99 -159.62 -53.67 -13.95
N GLU A 100 -160.57 -53.60 -13.01
CA GLU A 100 -160.37 -53.00 -11.69
C GLU A 100 -159.32 -53.78 -10.89
N MET A 101 -159.39 -55.12 -10.89
CA MET A 101 -158.34 -55.95 -10.30
C MET A 101 -156.98 -55.78 -11.00
N LYS A 102 -156.92 -55.63 -12.33
CA LYS A 102 -155.65 -55.32 -13.02
C LYS A 102 -155.13 -53.91 -12.69
N LEU A 103 -156.01 -52.94 -12.44
CA LEU A 103 -155.60 -51.60 -12.01
C LEU A 103 -155.05 -51.64 -10.58
N LEU A 104 -155.73 -52.31 -9.65
CA LEU A 104 -155.28 -52.50 -8.26
C LEU A 104 -154.07 -53.45 -8.12
N GLN A 105 -153.87 -54.39 -9.05
CA GLN A 105 -152.67 -55.23 -9.12
C GLN A 105 -151.52 -54.58 -9.90
N SER A 106 -151.73 -53.43 -10.54
CA SER A 106 -150.65 -52.63 -11.15
C SER A 106 -149.88 -51.82 -10.09
N GLY A 107 -149.19 -52.55 -9.21
CA GLY A 107 -148.23 -52.00 -8.24
C GLY A 107 -147.03 -51.28 -8.88
N ASP A 108 -146.99 -51.20 -10.23
CA ASP A 108 -146.00 -50.50 -11.02
C ASP A 108 -145.82 -49.03 -10.60
N MET A 109 -146.88 -48.33 -10.18
CA MET A 109 -146.75 -46.94 -9.72
C MET A 109 -145.95 -46.84 -8.41
N GLU A 110 -146.15 -47.78 -7.49
CA GLU A 110 -145.46 -47.84 -6.20
C GLU A 110 -144.00 -48.30 -6.38
N VAL A 111 -143.78 -49.29 -7.24
CA VAL A 111 -142.44 -49.76 -7.64
C VAL A 111 -141.65 -48.66 -8.35
N LEU A 112 -142.27 -47.91 -9.27
CA LEU A 112 -141.62 -46.78 -9.94
C LEU A 112 -141.25 -45.67 -8.95
N LYS A 113 -142.10 -45.38 -7.96
CA LYS A 113 -141.83 -44.37 -6.92
C LYS A 113 -140.62 -44.76 -6.07
N VAL A 114 -140.57 -45.99 -5.56
CA VAL A 114 -139.40 -46.53 -4.84
C VAL A 114 -138.14 -46.53 -5.72
N LYS A 115 -138.27 -46.71 -7.03
CA LYS A 115 -137.14 -46.67 -7.98
C LYS A 115 -136.64 -45.24 -8.22
N VAL A 116 -137.53 -44.24 -8.24
CA VAL A 116 -137.18 -42.81 -8.28
C VAL A 116 -136.49 -42.40 -6.97
N ASP A 117 -137.06 -42.74 -5.81
CA ASP A 117 -136.48 -42.41 -4.51
C ASP A 117 -135.07 -43.02 -4.34
N ASN A 118 -134.86 -44.26 -4.78
CA ASN A 118 -133.54 -44.89 -4.81
C ASN A 118 -132.56 -44.20 -5.77
N LEU A 119 -133.02 -43.79 -6.96
CA LEU A 119 -132.18 -43.05 -7.92
C LEU A 119 -131.82 -41.65 -7.40
N GLU A 120 -132.71 -40.98 -6.66
CA GLU A 120 -132.40 -39.71 -6.00
C GLU A 120 -131.36 -39.87 -4.89
N LEU A 121 -131.49 -40.91 -4.06
CA LEU A 121 -130.49 -41.27 -3.04
C LEU A 121 -129.14 -41.63 -3.66
N GLU A 122 -129.14 -42.38 -4.76
CA GLU A 122 -127.92 -42.69 -5.52
C GLU A 122 -127.29 -41.43 -6.12
N ASN A 123 -128.08 -40.49 -6.65
CA ASN A 123 -127.60 -39.23 -7.18
C ASN A 123 -127.04 -38.30 -6.08
N GLN A 124 -127.64 -38.30 -4.89
CA GLN A 124 -127.10 -37.60 -3.71
C GLN A 124 -125.78 -38.24 -3.24
N SER A 125 -125.70 -39.57 -3.20
CA SER A 125 -124.47 -40.32 -2.90
C SER A 125 -123.36 -40.00 -3.90
N LEU A 126 -123.65 -40.03 -5.19
CA LEU A 126 -122.71 -39.69 -6.26
C LEU A 126 -122.25 -38.23 -6.16
N LYS A 127 -123.15 -37.27 -5.88
CA LYS A 127 -122.75 -35.87 -5.61
C LYS A 127 -121.84 -35.75 -4.40
N ALA A 128 -122.09 -36.48 -3.32
CA ALA A 128 -121.22 -36.50 -2.14
C ALA A 128 -119.85 -37.13 -2.42
N ILE A 129 -119.79 -38.19 -3.22
CA ILE A 129 -118.54 -38.80 -3.70
C ILE A 129 -117.77 -37.82 -4.59
N LEU A 130 -118.44 -37.11 -5.49
CA LEU A 130 -117.85 -36.14 -6.42
C LEU A 130 -117.36 -34.87 -5.68
N GLY A 131 -118.04 -34.47 -4.60
CA GLY A 131 -117.53 -33.46 -3.67
C GLY A 131 -116.25 -33.90 -2.97
N LYS A 132 -116.23 -35.13 -2.42
CA LYS A 132 -115.04 -35.70 -1.76
C LYS A 132 -113.87 -35.90 -2.71
N SER A 133 -114.10 -36.27 -3.97
CA SER A 133 -113.03 -36.43 -4.96
C SER A 133 -112.47 -35.07 -5.40
N ARG A 134 -113.30 -34.03 -5.56
CA ARG A 134 -112.82 -32.65 -5.78
C ARG A 134 -111.97 -32.15 -4.62
N GLN A 135 -112.38 -32.40 -3.37
CA GLN A 135 -111.59 -32.04 -2.20
C GLN A 135 -110.23 -32.74 -2.20
N ARG A 136 -110.19 -34.05 -2.51
CA ARG A 136 -108.92 -34.80 -2.65
C ARG A 136 -108.02 -34.27 -3.78
N VAL A 137 -108.59 -33.78 -4.89
CA VAL A 137 -107.81 -33.14 -5.96
C VAL A 137 -107.20 -31.82 -5.48
N ALA A 138 -107.95 -31.00 -4.73
CA ALA A 138 -107.42 -29.79 -4.11
C ALA A 138 -106.37 -30.07 -3.01
N GLU A 139 -106.45 -31.21 -2.33
CA GLU A 139 -105.43 -31.69 -1.37
C GLU A 139 -104.17 -32.26 -2.06
N LEU A 140 -104.27 -32.72 -3.32
CA LEU A 140 -103.14 -33.20 -4.12
C LEU A 140 -102.31 -32.07 -4.75
N GLU A 141 -102.91 -30.91 -5.02
CA GLU A 141 -102.21 -29.74 -5.58
C GLU A 141 -101.03 -29.25 -4.70
N PRO A 142 -101.18 -29.00 -3.38
CA PRO A 142 -100.05 -28.62 -2.51
C PRO A 142 -99.05 -29.76 -2.27
N LEU A 143 -99.44 -31.02 -2.47
CA LEU A 143 -98.52 -32.15 -2.45
C LEU A 143 -97.67 -32.19 -3.73
N SER A 144 -98.24 -31.84 -4.88
CA SER A 144 -97.52 -31.72 -6.15
C SER A 144 -96.46 -30.62 -6.07
N THR A 145 -96.81 -29.43 -5.58
CA THR A 145 -95.83 -28.35 -5.37
C THR A 145 -94.76 -28.75 -4.35
N LYS A 146 -95.12 -29.50 -3.29
CA LYS A 146 -94.11 -29.97 -2.33
C LYS A 146 -93.16 -31.02 -2.90
N VAL A 147 -93.62 -31.86 -3.83
CA VAL A 147 -92.76 -32.78 -4.59
C VAL A 147 -91.81 -32.01 -5.51
N GLU A 148 -92.26 -30.94 -6.18
CA GLU A 148 -91.39 -30.09 -7.00
C GLU A 148 -90.33 -29.36 -6.16
N GLU A 149 -90.71 -28.77 -5.02
CA GLU A 149 -89.76 -28.17 -4.06
C GLU A 149 -88.69 -29.17 -3.62
N LEU A 150 -89.08 -30.37 -3.17
CA LEU A 150 -88.15 -31.42 -2.72
C LEU A 150 -87.29 -31.99 -3.86
N THR A 151 -87.76 -31.89 -5.11
CA THR A 151 -86.98 -32.27 -6.30
C THR A 151 -85.92 -31.20 -6.60
N GLN A 152 -86.29 -29.92 -6.52
CA GLN A 152 -85.34 -28.80 -6.67
C GLN A 152 -84.28 -28.79 -5.55
N GLU A 153 -84.69 -29.07 -4.31
CA GLU A 153 -83.78 -29.23 -3.17
C GLU A 153 -82.81 -30.39 -3.36
N ASN A 154 -83.28 -31.55 -3.87
CA ASN A 154 -82.40 -32.68 -4.22
C ASN A 154 -81.38 -32.33 -5.31
N GLU A 155 -81.78 -31.63 -6.38
CA GLU A 155 -80.84 -31.21 -7.41
C GLU A 155 -79.83 -30.17 -6.89
N ALA A 156 -80.25 -29.23 -6.03
CA ALA A 156 -79.33 -28.31 -5.37
C ALA A 156 -78.31 -29.04 -4.47
N LEU A 157 -78.76 -30.04 -3.71
CA LEU A 157 -77.88 -30.88 -2.88
C LEU A 157 -76.92 -31.74 -3.72
N LYS A 158 -77.34 -32.25 -4.88
CA LYS A 158 -76.44 -32.93 -5.83
C LYS A 158 -75.37 -32.00 -6.38
N VAL A 159 -75.73 -30.76 -6.72
CA VAL A 159 -74.74 -29.76 -7.17
C VAL A 159 -73.72 -29.49 -6.06
N GLN A 160 -74.17 -29.24 -4.83
CA GLN A 160 -73.26 -29.06 -3.68
C GLN A 160 -72.37 -30.27 -3.43
N LEU A 161 -72.89 -31.50 -3.54
CA LEU A 161 -72.07 -32.72 -3.45
C LEU A 161 -71.00 -32.77 -4.55
N SER A 162 -71.34 -32.41 -5.79
CA SER A 162 -70.35 -32.35 -6.88
C SER A 162 -69.29 -31.26 -6.66
N GLU A 163 -69.63 -30.12 -6.04
CA GLU A 163 -68.68 -29.08 -5.65
C GLU A 163 -67.72 -29.58 -4.55
N TYR A 164 -68.24 -30.30 -3.55
CA TYR A 164 -67.41 -30.96 -2.54
C TYR A 164 -66.49 -32.03 -3.15
N ASP A 165 -66.98 -32.85 -4.09
CA ASP A 165 -66.16 -33.84 -4.80
C ASP A 165 -65.03 -33.16 -5.60
N THR A 166 -65.28 -32.01 -6.24
CA THR A 166 -64.19 -31.24 -6.89
C THR A 166 -63.18 -30.69 -5.88
N SER A 167 -63.63 -30.15 -4.74
CA SER A 167 -62.73 -29.70 -3.68
C SER A 167 -61.90 -30.84 -3.07
N ILE A 168 -62.45 -32.06 -3.00
CA ILE A 168 -61.74 -33.27 -2.58
C ILE A 168 -60.72 -33.70 -3.64
N ALA A 169 -61.04 -33.56 -4.92
CA ALA A 169 -60.13 -33.87 -6.03
C ALA A 169 -58.90 -32.94 -6.12
N ASP A 170 -58.95 -31.75 -5.52
CA ASP A 170 -57.82 -30.81 -5.43
C ASP A 170 -56.86 -31.10 -4.26
N LEU A 171 -57.30 -31.82 -3.23
CA LEU A 171 -56.46 -32.17 -2.06
C LEU A 171 -55.14 -32.91 -2.41
N PRO A 172 -55.07 -33.80 -3.41
CA PRO A 172 -53.81 -34.41 -3.87
C PRO A 172 -52.82 -33.39 -4.47
N GLU A 173 -53.29 -32.34 -5.16
CA GLU A 173 -52.44 -31.27 -5.70
C GLU A 173 -51.82 -30.45 -4.56
N ILE A 174 -52.64 -30.03 -3.60
CA ILE A 174 -52.21 -29.33 -2.38
C ILE A 174 -51.21 -30.20 -1.59
N THR A 175 -51.43 -31.52 -1.56
CA THR A 175 -50.52 -32.47 -0.91
C THR A 175 -49.16 -32.56 -1.62
N LYS A 176 -49.14 -32.61 -2.96
CA LYS A 176 -47.89 -32.57 -3.75
C LYS A 176 -47.12 -31.27 -3.50
N GLU A 177 -47.79 -30.12 -3.52
CA GLU A 177 -47.12 -28.83 -3.33
C GLU A 177 -46.61 -28.66 -1.89
N ARG A 178 -47.36 -29.13 -0.87
CA ARG A 178 -46.86 -29.22 0.51
C ARG A 178 -45.57 -30.04 0.60
N ASP A 179 -45.51 -31.18 -0.08
CA ASP A 179 -44.33 -32.06 -0.01
C ASP A 179 -43.15 -31.52 -0.84
N ARG A 180 -43.42 -30.79 -1.92
CA ARG A 180 -42.43 -29.97 -2.64
C ARG A 180 -41.85 -28.86 -1.76
N LEU A 181 -42.69 -28.09 -1.08
CA LEU A 181 -42.27 -27.04 -0.14
C LEU A 181 -41.45 -27.62 1.01
N ARG A 182 -41.82 -28.81 1.54
CA ARG A 182 -41.02 -29.53 2.53
C ARG A 182 -39.64 -29.94 2.00
N ALA A 183 -39.53 -30.35 0.74
CA ALA A 183 -38.24 -30.64 0.12
C ALA A 183 -37.38 -29.37 0.01
N GLN A 184 -37.95 -28.26 -0.48
CA GLN A 184 -37.26 -26.96 -0.57
C GLN A 184 -36.78 -26.48 0.81
N VAL A 185 -37.62 -26.54 1.85
CA VAL A 185 -37.22 -26.20 3.23
C VAL A 185 -36.08 -27.09 3.75
N LYS A 186 -36.03 -28.36 3.35
CA LYS A 186 -34.94 -29.28 3.71
C LYS A 186 -33.64 -28.94 3.01
N ASP A 187 -33.69 -28.53 1.75
CA ASP A 187 -32.50 -28.16 0.98
C ASP A 187 -31.97 -26.78 1.38
N LEU A 188 -32.84 -25.79 1.60
CA LEU A 188 -32.48 -24.50 2.18
C LEU A 188 -31.82 -24.62 3.57
N LYS A 189 -32.25 -25.59 4.39
CA LYS A 189 -31.57 -25.91 5.65
C LYS A 189 -30.14 -26.41 5.46
N LYS A 190 -29.90 -27.32 4.51
CA LYS A 190 -28.53 -27.77 4.20
C LYS A 190 -27.66 -26.64 3.68
N GLU A 191 -28.23 -25.76 2.86
CA GLU A 191 -27.52 -24.59 2.32
C GLU A 191 -27.13 -23.62 3.45
N LEU A 192 -28.06 -23.37 4.39
CA LEU A 192 -27.77 -22.62 5.62
C LEU A 192 -26.68 -23.28 6.47
N ASP A 193 -26.74 -24.59 6.70
CA ASP A 193 -25.74 -25.34 7.45
C ASP A 193 -24.35 -25.27 6.76
N ASN A 194 -24.29 -25.39 5.43
CA ASN A 194 -23.06 -25.25 4.65
C ASN A 194 -22.48 -23.84 4.73
N LEU A 195 -23.31 -22.80 4.59
CA LEU A 195 -22.90 -21.40 4.71
C LEU A 195 -22.42 -21.08 6.14
N GLN A 196 -23.01 -21.70 7.16
CA GLN A 196 -22.56 -21.58 8.55
C GLN A 196 -21.16 -22.20 8.71
N ILE A 197 -20.92 -23.40 8.17
CA ILE A 197 -19.60 -24.06 8.17
C ILE A 197 -18.56 -23.22 7.41
N GLU A 198 -18.92 -22.61 6.27
CA GLU A 198 -18.03 -21.71 5.53
C GLU A 198 -17.71 -20.44 6.32
N ASN A 199 -18.69 -19.86 7.02
CA ASN A 199 -18.50 -18.69 7.88
C ASN A 199 -17.57 -19.01 9.06
N ASP A 200 -17.75 -20.16 9.72
CA ASP A 200 -16.89 -20.61 10.82
C ASP A 200 -15.47 -20.92 10.33
N SER A 201 -15.31 -21.52 9.15
CA SER A 201 -14.02 -21.71 8.47
C SER A 201 -13.33 -20.36 8.16
N MET A 202 -14.08 -19.39 7.64
CA MET A 202 -13.62 -18.04 7.38
C MET A 202 -13.22 -17.29 8.66
N ARG A 203 -13.95 -17.48 9.77
CA ARG A 203 -13.56 -16.98 11.11
C ARG A 203 -12.24 -17.58 11.58
N VAL A 204 -12.06 -18.89 11.47
CA VAL A 204 -10.79 -19.55 11.84
C VAL A 204 -9.63 -19.02 11.00
N LYS A 205 -9.83 -18.86 9.69
CA LYS A 205 -8.83 -18.27 8.78
C LYS A 205 -8.53 -16.81 9.11
N MET A 206 -9.54 -16.02 9.47
CA MET A 206 -9.39 -14.62 9.90
C MET A 206 -8.60 -14.51 11.19
N ASN A 207 -8.88 -15.36 12.19
CA ASN A 207 -8.11 -15.43 13.43
C ASN A 207 -6.65 -15.82 13.16
N TYR A 208 -6.39 -16.85 12.34
CA TYR A 208 -5.03 -17.23 11.95
C TYR A 208 -4.27 -16.08 11.25
N MET A 209 -4.92 -15.34 10.35
CA MET A 209 -4.29 -14.16 9.73
C MET A 209 -4.05 -13.03 10.73
N LYS A 210 -4.92 -12.85 11.72
CA LYS A 210 -4.73 -11.88 12.81
C LYS A 210 -3.53 -12.25 13.67
N ASP A 211 -3.44 -13.49 14.17
CA ASP A 211 -2.33 -13.98 14.99
C ASP A 211 -0.99 -13.88 14.23
N SER A 212 -1.00 -14.20 12.93
CA SER A 212 0.16 -14.04 12.03
C SER A 212 0.56 -12.57 11.83
N ASN A 213 -0.41 -11.67 11.73
CA ASN A 213 -0.18 -10.23 11.62
C ASN A 213 0.39 -9.66 12.93
N ASP A 214 -0.17 -10.04 14.08
CA ASP A 214 0.31 -9.61 15.40
C ASP A 214 1.75 -10.11 15.64
N ALA A 215 2.06 -11.36 15.26
CA ALA A 215 3.42 -11.90 15.29
C ALA A 215 4.39 -11.17 14.33
N ASN A 216 3.91 -10.65 13.20
CA ASN A 216 4.73 -9.84 12.29
C ASN A 216 4.91 -8.40 12.78
N GLN A 217 3.94 -7.82 13.48
CA GLN A 217 4.08 -6.53 14.16
C GLN A 217 5.17 -6.59 15.24
N GLU A 218 5.21 -7.66 16.04
CA GLU A 218 6.26 -7.81 17.05
C GLU A 218 7.65 -8.03 16.40
N LYS A 219 7.75 -8.75 15.28
CA LYS A 219 9.01 -8.80 14.50
C LYS A 219 9.44 -7.42 13.99
N ILE A 220 8.51 -6.61 13.48
CA ILE A 220 8.79 -5.24 13.03
C ILE A 220 9.30 -4.38 14.19
N ARG A 221 8.67 -4.51 15.38
CA ARG A 221 9.12 -3.83 16.60
C ARG A 221 10.54 -4.22 17.00
N LEU A 222 10.85 -5.52 17.04
CA LEU A 222 12.20 -6.00 17.33
C LEU A 222 13.23 -5.49 16.31
N CYS A 223 12.88 -5.45 15.01
CA CYS A 223 13.73 -4.84 13.98
C CYS A 223 13.95 -3.33 14.19
N ILE A 224 12.95 -2.58 14.67
CA ILE A 224 13.08 -1.15 15.02
C ILE A 224 14.03 -0.97 16.20
N ASP A 225 13.95 -1.81 17.23
CA ASP A 225 14.82 -1.70 18.40
C ASP A 225 16.26 -2.13 18.09
N VAL A 226 16.48 -3.17 17.28
CA VAL A 226 17.80 -3.51 16.73
C VAL A 226 18.34 -2.37 15.86
N LYS A 227 17.51 -1.71 15.04
CA LYS A 227 17.93 -0.56 14.25
C LYS A 227 18.43 0.58 15.14
N LYS A 228 17.71 0.95 16.21
CA LYS A 228 18.14 1.97 17.17
C LYS A 228 19.47 1.61 17.84
N GLN A 229 19.67 0.33 18.17
CA GLN A 229 20.93 -0.14 18.74
C GLN A 229 22.10 0.04 17.74
N LEU A 230 21.89 -0.29 16.47
CA LEU A 230 22.89 -0.08 15.41
C LEU A 230 23.15 1.41 15.13
N GLU A 231 22.11 2.25 15.19
CA GLU A 231 22.27 3.72 15.09
C GLU A 231 23.12 4.26 16.24
N SER A 232 22.85 3.84 17.49
CA SER A 232 23.67 4.21 18.66
C SER A 232 25.12 3.70 18.57
N GLN A 233 25.35 2.51 18.02
CA GLN A 233 26.70 1.98 17.80
C GLN A 233 27.44 2.74 16.70
N LEU A 234 26.72 3.17 15.64
CA LEU A 234 27.30 3.99 14.58
C LEU A 234 27.70 5.38 15.09
N ASP A 235 26.90 5.99 15.96
CA ASP A 235 27.24 7.26 16.63
C ASP A 235 28.48 7.10 17.53
N GLU A 236 28.58 6.00 18.30
CA GLU A 236 29.75 5.68 19.12
C GLU A 236 31.02 5.45 18.28
N VAL A 237 30.93 4.72 17.17
CA VAL A 237 32.06 4.54 16.24
C VAL A 237 32.46 5.87 15.60
N THR A 238 31.50 6.75 15.31
CA THR A 238 31.73 8.07 14.73
C THR A 238 32.43 9.01 15.71
N THR A 239 32.04 9.03 16.99
CA THR A 239 32.74 9.83 18.01
C THR A 239 34.15 9.30 18.28
N ASN A 240 34.33 7.98 18.35
CA ASN A 240 35.65 7.35 18.48
C ASN A 240 36.56 7.64 17.27
N TYR A 241 36.03 7.57 16.04
CA TYR A 241 36.76 7.94 14.82
C TYR A 241 37.22 9.39 14.86
N ASN A 242 36.32 10.32 15.23
CA ASN A 242 36.65 11.75 15.34
C ASN A 242 37.72 12.00 16.42
N HIS A 243 37.67 11.28 17.55
CA HIS A 243 38.69 11.37 18.60
C HIS A 243 40.07 10.92 18.09
N VAL A 244 40.15 9.76 17.43
CA VAL A 244 41.39 9.25 16.84
C VAL A 244 41.90 10.15 15.70
N SER A 245 41.01 10.78 14.92
CA SER A 245 41.40 11.78 13.91
C SER A 245 42.08 12.99 14.55
N LEU A 246 41.49 13.55 15.61
CA LEU A 246 42.08 14.67 16.36
C LEU A 246 43.40 14.29 17.05
N GLU A 247 43.52 13.07 17.57
CA GLU A 247 44.78 12.58 18.12
C GLU A 247 45.87 12.46 17.03
N ASN A 248 45.54 11.93 15.86
CA ASN A 248 46.45 11.84 14.72
C ASN A 248 46.88 13.23 14.20
N GLU A 249 45.98 14.21 14.18
CA GLU A 249 46.33 15.61 13.89
C GLU A 249 47.29 16.19 14.94
N GLY A 250 47.04 15.93 16.23
CA GLY A 250 47.90 16.33 17.33
C GLY A 250 49.29 15.67 17.30
N LEU A 251 49.36 14.38 16.96
CA LEU A 251 50.62 13.66 16.75
C LEU A 251 51.36 14.19 15.51
N SER A 252 50.66 14.47 14.41
CA SER A 252 51.23 15.10 13.22
C SER A 252 51.81 16.49 13.50
N ALA A 253 51.15 17.28 14.35
CA ALA A 253 51.67 18.56 14.83
C ALA A 253 52.94 18.40 15.69
N LYS A 254 52.98 17.40 16.59
CA LYS A 254 54.19 17.06 17.37
C LYS A 254 55.35 16.62 16.46
N ILE A 255 55.10 15.81 15.44
CA ILE A 255 56.13 15.39 14.47
C ILE A 255 56.71 16.62 13.75
N ARG A 256 55.87 17.52 13.23
CA ARG A 256 56.34 18.77 12.59
C ARG A 256 57.18 19.65 13.53
N LEU A 257 56.84 19.72 14.82
CA LEU A 257 57.65 20.44 15.81
C LEU A 257 59.00 19.75 16.05
N LEU A 258 59.03 18.42 16.12
CA LEU A 258 60.26 17.65 16.26
C LEU A 258 61.16 17.84 15.02
N ASP A 259 60.62 17.78 13.80
CA ASP A 259 61.37 18.06 12.57
C ASP A 259 62.00 19.46 12.59
N GLN A 260 61.25 20.48 13.01
CA GLN A 260 61.78 21.84 13.19
C GLN A 260 62.91 21.91 14.23
N THR A 261 62.83 21.15 15.33
CA THR A 261 63.94 21.09 16.31
C THR A 261 65.15 20.34 15.75
N ILE A 262 64.94 19.27 15.00
CA ILE A 262 66.00 18.51 14.33
C ILE A 262 66.73 19.41 13.32
N ASP A 263 66.03 20.22 12.55
CA ASP A 263 66.64 21.14 11.58
C ASP A 263 67.40 22.30 12.25
N LYS A 264 66.90 22.84 13.37
CA LYS A 264 67.65 23.79 14.20
C LYS A 264 68.96 23.17 14.73
N LEU A 265 68.88 21.97 15.30
CA LEU A 265 70.07 21.24 15.78
C LEU A 265 71.05 20.93 14.62
N LYS A 266 70.57 20.57 13.43
CA LYS A 266 71.43 20.42 12.24
C LYS A 266 72.14 21.74 11.87
N THR A 267 71.49 22.89 12.02
CA THR A 267 72.15 24.19 11.77
C THR A 267 73.18 24.54 12.84
N GLU A 268 72.86 24.35 14.12
CA GLU A 268 73.79 24.58 15.25
C GLU A 268 75.02 23.65 15.19
N VAL A 269 74.83 22.38 14.79
CA VAL A 269 75.93 21.44 14.55
C VAL A 269 76.79 21.88 13.36
N LYS A 270 76.19 22.34 12.25
CA LYS A 270 76.94 22.89 11.10
C LYS A 270 77.77 24.10 11.49
N GLU A 271 77.25 24.99 12.35
CA GLU A 271 77.98 26.15 12.86
C GLU A 271 79.10 25.74 13.83
N SER A 272 78.82 24.80 14.75
CA SER A 272 79.82 24.24 15.67
C SER A 272 80.97 23.54 14.94
N VAL A 273 80.69 22.89 13.80
CA VAL A 273 81.72 22.30 12.92
C VAL A 273 82.54 23.40 12.23
N LYS A 274 81.93 24.50 11.78
CA LYS A 274 82.66 25.67 11.23
C LYS A 274 83.57 26.30 12.28
N THR A 275 83.08 26.57 13.49
CA THR A 275 83.89 27.15 14.57
C THR A 275 85.00 26.21 15.00
N SER A 276 84.74 24.90 15.11
CA SER A 276 85.78 23.88 15.37
C SER A 276 86.88 23.88 14.29
N LYS A 277 86.51 24.04 13.01
CA LYS A 277 87.49 24.15 11.91
C LYS A 277 88.35 25.41 12.05
N VAL A 278 87.74 26.57 12.29
CA VAL A 278 88.47 27.83 12.53
C VAL A 278 89.41 27.69 13.74
N LEU A 279 88.95 27.08 14.83
CA LEU A 279 89.76 26.84 16.03
C LEU A 279 90.97 25.95 15.75
N LYS A 280 90.81 24.89 14.94
CA LYS A 280 91.94 24.05 14.47
C LYS A 280 92.93 24.83 13.61
N GLU A 281 92.44 25.69 12.71
CA GLU A 281 93.29 26.55 11.88
C GLU A 281 94.05 27.60 12.73
N THR A 282 93.44 28.15 13.78
CA THR A 282 94.13 29.04 14.73
C THR A 282 95.12 28.29 15.62
N ALA A 283 94.81 27.06 16.05
CA ALA A 283 95.72 26.23 16.82
C ALA A 283 96.97 25.87 16.01
N ALA A 284 96.80 25.48 14.74
CA ALA A 284 97.93 25.21 13.83
C ALA A 284 98.84 26.44 13.65
N LYS A 285 98.27 27.63 13.46
CA LYS A 285 99.04 28.90 13.41
C LYS A 285 99.78 29.19 14.71
N SER A 286 99.16 28.89 15.86
CA SER A 286 99.78 29.01 17.18
C SER A 286 100.95 28.03 17.34
N ASP A 287 100.80 26.79 16.91
CA ASP A 287 101.88 25.78 16.94
C ASP A 287 103.05 26.16 16.03
N ASP A 288 102.78 26.72 14.85
CA ASP A 288 103.81 27.25 13.95
C ASP A 288 104.55 28.43 14.60
N HIS A 289 103.84 29.32 15.29
CA HIS A 289 104.44 30.41 16.06
C HIS A 289 105.29 29.89 17.24
N ILE A 290 104.81 28.86 17.95
CA ILE A 290 105.58 28.19 19.02
C ILE A 290 106.85 27.53 18.46
N ARG A 291 106.80 26.90 17.27
CA ARG A 291 108.00 26.35 16.62
C ARG A 291 109.01 27.44 16.23
N ASN A 292 108.54 28.58 15.71
CA ASN A 292 109.39 29.74 15.42
C ASN A 292 110.05 30.29 16.71
N LEU A 293 109.27 30.51 17.76
CA LEU A 293 109.80 30.96 19.06
C LEU A 293 110.80 29.96 19.67
N LYS A 294 110.57 28.65 19.53
CA LYS A 294 111.55 27.62 19.94
C LYS A 294 112.86 27.75 19.15
N SER A 295 112.80 27.91 17.83
CA SER A 295 114.00 28.15 17.01
C SER A 295 114.77 29.40 17.46
N GLN A 296 114.07 30.48 17.79
CA GLN A 296 114.69 31.71 18.33
C GLN A 296 115.33 31.49 19.71
N ILE A 297 114.70 30.69 20.57
CA ILE A 297 115.27 30.30 21.88
C ILE A 297 116.53 29.46 21.67
N ASP A 298 116.51 28.47 20.76
CA ASP A 298 117.67 27.63 20.48
C ASP A 298 118.86 28.44 19.92
N ASP A 299 118.60 29.40 19.03
CA ASP A 299 119.61 30.37 18.55
C ASP A 299 120.19 31.22 19.67
N LEU A 300 119.35 31.68 20.61
CA LEU A 300 119.79 32.44 21.78
C LEU A 300 120.59 31.59 22.77
N VAL A 301 120.21 30.33 22.98
CA VAL A 301 120.96 29.36 23.80
C VAL A 301 122.33 29.06 23.18
N MET A 302 122.42 28.95 21.85
CA MET A 302 123.71 28.79 21.16
C MET A 302 124.59 30.03 21.30
N LYS A 303 124.04 31.24 21.15
CA LYS A 303 124.77 32.50 21.43
C LYS A 303 125.22 32.61 22.88
N HIS A 304 124.42 32.13 23.83
CA HIS A 304 124.78 32.10 25.24
C HIS A 304 125.96 31.16 25.50
N ARG A 305 125.93 29.93 24.95
CA ARG A 305 127.06 28.98 25.03
C ARG A 305 128.34 29.52 24.40
N GLU A 306 128.25 30.27 23.30
CA GLU A 306 129.41 30.97 22.74
C GLU A 306 129.95 32.04 23.70
N ALA A 307 129.06 32.79 24.37
CA ALA A 307 129.44 33.79 25.36
C ALA A 307 130.09 33.14 26.60
N GLU A 308 129.54 32.02 27.09
CA GLU A 308 130.15 31.20 28.14
C GLU A 308 131.54 30.69 27.73
N SER A 309 131.70 30.18 26.50
CA SER A 309 132.99 29.73 25.99
C SER A 309 134.02 30.86 25.85
N LYS A 310 133.57 32.08 25.49
CA LYS A 310 134.41 33.30 25.50
C LYS A 310 134.77 33.68 26.95
N LEU A 311 133.82 33.63 27.88
CA LEU A 311 134.04 33.90 29.30
C LEU A 311 135.03 32.91 29.92
N ASP A 312 134.97 31.63 29.59
CA ASP A 312 135.93 30.61 30.05
C ASP A 312 137.35 30.89 29.56
N LYS A 313 137.52 31.34 28.31
CA LYS A 313 138.82 31.77 27.77
C LYS A 313 139.36 32.97 28.55
N VAL A 314 138.54 34.02 28.72
CA VAL A 314 138.91 35.21 29.51
C VAL A 314 139.21 34.85 30.97
N THR A 315 138.47 33.90 31.56
CA THR A 315 138.69 33.42 32.93
C THR A 315 139.98 32.59 33.05
N LYS A 316 140.42 31.94 31.97
CA LYS A 316 141.71 31.25 31.89
C LYS A 316 142.86 32.24 31.72
N GLU A 317 142.72 33.21 30.82
CA GLU A 317 143.67 34.32 30.63
C GLU A 317 143.84 35.12 31.94
N ALA A 318 142.75 35.42 32.65
CA ALA A 318 142.79 36.07 33.96
C ALA A 318 143.51 35.23 35.02
N ARG A 319 143.36 33.90 35.00
CA ARG A 319 144.12 32.98 35.88
C ARG A 319 145.61 32.98 35.55
N ASP A 320 145.97 32.98 34.27
CA ASP A 320 147.37 32.99 33.82
C ASP A 320 148.04 34.35 34.12
N LEU A 321 147.33 35.47 33.93
CA LEU A 321 147.75 36.81 34.36
C LEU A 321 147.89 36.89 35.90
N HIS A 322 146.96 36.34 36.67
CA HIS A 322 147.08 36.27 38.13
C HIS A 322 148.29 35.44 38.58
N ARG A 323 148.68 34.42 37.78
CA ARG A 323 149.90 33.63 37.98
C ARG A 323 151.16 34.45 37.72
N GLN A 324 151.21 35.21 36.63
CA GLN A 324 152.30 36.16 36.36
C GLN A 324 152.42 37.22 37.48
N ASN A 325 151.30 37.72 37.98
CA ASN A 325 151.29 38.72 39.06
C ASN A 325 151.86 38.15 40.37
N ARG A 326 151.56 36.89 40.72
CA ARG A 326 152.22 36.19 41.83
C ARG A 326 153.72 35.97 41.61
N GLN A 327 154.14 35.74 40.36
CA GLN A 327 155.56 35.60 40.02
C GLN A 327 156.31 36.91 40.28
N LEU A 328 155.78 38.04 39.77
CA LEU A 328 156.32 39.38 40.00
C LEU A 328 156.30 39.80 41.47
N GLN A 329 155.33 39.31 42.24
CA GLN A 329 155.24 39.54 43.68
C GLN A 329 156.29 38.75 44.48
N ALA A 330 156.69 37.57 44.01
CA ALA A 330 157.80 36.80 44.59
C ALA A 330 159.19 37.42 44.26
N ASP A 331 159.35 37.98 43.05
CA ASP A 331 160.59 38.69 42.67
C ASP A 331 160.81 40.01 43.45
N LEU A 332 159.75 40.55 44.07
CA LEU A 332 159.78 41.81 44.83
C LEU A 332 160.22 41.67 46.30
N GLU A 333 160.29 40.46 46.86
CA GLU A 333 160.60 40.23 48.29
C GLU A 333 162.08 39.92 48.56
N ALA A 334 162.95 39.95 47.53
CA ALA A 334 164.37 39.61 47.64
C ALA A 334 165.31 40.85 47.69
N LYS A 335 165.77 41.17 48.91
CA LYS A 335 166.84 42.10 49.34
C LYS A 335 166.46 43.56 49.66
N PRO A 336 167.18 44.22 50.61
CA PRO A 336 166.67 45.42 51.27
C PRO A 336 167.49 46.71 51.05
N CYS A 337 166.84 47.80 51.46
CA CYS A 337 167.40 49.08 51.95
C CYS A 337 167.80 50.19 50.96
N GLN A 338 167.15 51.34 51.24
CA GLN A 338 167.62 52.72 51.12
C GLN A 338 167.71 53.36 49.73
N GLU A 339 166.65 54.10 49.37
CA GLU A 339 166.76 55.54 49.04
C GLU A 339 165.38 56.25 49.11
N GLN A 340 165.03 56.75 50.31
CA GLN A 340 163.98 57.76 50.49
C GLN A 340 164.65 59.13 50.27
N PRO A 341 164.27 59.93 49.25
CA PRO A 341 163.05 60.75 49.40
C PRO A 341 162.26 61.04 48.10
N ASN A 342 162.59 60.41 46.96
CA ASN A 342 161.90 60.69 45.68
C ASN A 342 160.60 59.89 45.50
N ILE A 343 160.50 58.71 46.11
CA ILE A 343 159.32 57.83 46.01
C ILE A 343 158.04 58.53 46.52
N LEU A 344 158.14 59.43 47.50
CA LEU A 344 156.97 60.09 48.10
C LEU A 344 156.27 61.10 47.17
N LYS A 345 156.99 61.69 46.20
CA LYS A 345 156.37 62.51 45.14
C LYS A 345 155.74 61.64 44.06
N GLU A 346 156.37 60.53 43.72
CA GLU A 346 155.88 59.55 42.75
C GLU A 346 154.58 58.89 43.24
N THR A 347 154.51 58.48 44.51
CA THR A 347 153.31 57.90 45.12
C THR A 347 152.17 58.90 45.21
N PHE A 348 152.44 60.17 45.58
CA PHE A 348 151.39 61.20 45.60
C PHE A 348 150.82 61.47 44.19
N ARG A 349 151.65 61.43 43.15
CA ARG A 349 151.20 61.56 41.75
C ARG A 349 150.39 60.35 41.29
N ARG A 350 150.79 59.13 41.67
CA ARG A 350 150.00 57.90 41.44
C ARG A 350 148.70 57.87 42.22
N HIS A 351 148.67 58.37 43.46
CA HIS A 351 147.46 58.43 44.27
C HIS A 351 146.50 59.49 43.76
N LYS A 352 146.99 60.66 43.32
CA LYS A 352 146.16 61.65 42.62
C LYS A 352 145.56 61.08 41.34
N LYS A 353 146.38 60.45 40.47
CA LYS A 353 145.86 59.80 39.27
C LYS A 353 144.86 58.69 39.60
N LYS A 354 145.13 57.86 40.62
CA LYS A 354 144.20 56.80 41.04
C LYS A 354 142.90 57.35 41.63
N ILE A 355 142.90 58.54 42.23
CA ILE A 355 141.67 59.24 42.64
C ILE A 355 140.91 59.77 41.41
N GLU A 356 141.61 60.33 40.42
CA GLU A 356 141.00 60.77 39.15
C GLU A 356 140.41 59.58 38.36
N ASP A 357 141.14 58.46 38.29
CA ASP A 357 140.69 57.19 37.70
C ASP A 357 139.47 56.65 38.47
N LEU A 358 139.52 56.55 39.80
CA LEU A 358 138.38 56.11 40.64
C LEU A 358 137.17 57.06 40.63
N GLN A 359 137.39 58.36 40.36
CA GLN A 359 136.30 59.32 40.14
C GLN A 359 135.68 59.13 38.76
N SER A 360 136.48 58.85 37.72
CA SER A 360 135.96 58.49 36.39
C SER A 360 135.17 57.17 36.42
N GLU A 361 135.65 56.18 37.18
CA GLU A 361 134.98 54.90 37.42
C GLU A 361 133.70 55.08 38.25
N ASN A 362 133.70 55.91 39.29
CA ASN A 362 132.48 56.27 40.02
C ASN A 362 131.46 56.99 39.12
N ASN A 363 131.91 57.85 38.21
CA ASN A 363 131.02 58.54 37.29
C ASN A 363 130.46 57.57 36.24
N ALA A 364 131.27 56.66 35.70
CA ALA A 364 130.81 55.61 34.80
C ALA A 364 129.80 54.66 35.48
N LEU A 365 130.08 54.21 36.71
CA LEU A 365 129.14 53.40 37.50
C LEU A 365 127.87 54.18 37.87
N ARG A 366 127.93 55.51 38.06
CA ARG A 366 126.74 56.34 38.25
C ARG A 366 125.92 56.47 36.97
N GLU A 367 126.55 56.59 35.80
CA GLU A 367 125.87 56.59 34.51
C GLU A 367 125.27 55.20 34.22
N GLU A 368 125.95 54.10 34.56
CA GLU A 368 125.44 52.73 34.43
C GLU A 368 124.26 52.46 35.39
N ILE A 369 124.38 52.85 36.67
CA ILE A 369 123.24 52.80 37.62
C ILE A 369 122.08 53.64 37.09
N LYS A 370 122.34 54.82 36.52
CA LYS A 370 121.30 55.66 35.93
C LYS A 370 120.66 54.98 34.71
N HIS A 371 121.44 54.40 33.80
CA HIS A 371 120.91 53.67 32.64
C HIS A 371 120.08 52.45 33.08
N LEU A 372 120.52 51.72 34.11
CA LEU A 372 119.75 50.62 34.69
C LEU A 372 118.48 51.09 35.41
N GLN A 373 118.50 52.28 36.02
CA GLN A 373 117.30 52.93 36.58
C GLN A 373 116.34 53.37 35.47
N ASP A 374 116.82 54.03 34.42
CA ASP A 374 116.04 54.47 33.26
C ASP A 374 115.44 53.24 32.51
N ASP A 375 116.20 52.15 32.33
CA ASP A 375 115.72 50.88 31.77
C ASP A 375 114.70 50.17 32.68
N MET A 376 114.93 50.18 34.00
CA MET A 376 113.96 49.66 34.96
C MET A 376 112.67 50.47 34.95
N GLU A 377 112.74 51.80 34.95
CA GLU A 377 111.56 52.67 34.85
C GLU A 377 110.83 52.48 33.54
N ALA A 378 111.53 52.37 32.40
CA ALA A 378 110.92 52.08 31.10
C ALA A 378 110.23 50.70 31.09
N THR A 379 110.90 49.66 31.60
CA THR A 379 110.36 48.29 31.66
C THR A 379 109.17 48.18 32.61
N VAL A 380 109.25 48.83 33.77
CA VAL A 380 108.16 48.89 34.75
C VAL A 380 106.99 49.70 34.20
N SER A 381 107.23 50.83 33.54
CA SER A 381 106.19 51.66 32.91
C SER A 381 105.45 50.89 31.81
N GLN A 382 106.15 50.27 30.86
CA GLN A 382 105.53 49.42 29.83
C GLN A 382 104.71 48.27 30.45
N ARG A 383 105.19 47.69 31.55
CA ARG A 383 104.52 46.59 32.23
C ARG A 383 103.29 47.06 33.01
N ILE A 384 103.34 48.24 33.62
CA ILE A 384 102.20 48.92 34.24
C ILE A 384 101.15 49.27 33.18
N GLU A 385 101.54 49.86 32.04
CA GLU A 385 100.62 50.15 30.93
C GLU A 385 99.98 48.87 30.37
N SER A 386 100.76 47.80 30.20
CA SER A 386 100.24 46.48 29.78
C SER A 386 99.22 45.91 30.77
N TYR A 387 99.46 46.04 32.08
CA TYR A 387 98.50 45.62 33.09
C TYR A 387 97.29 46.56 33.16
N HIS A 388 97.45 47.86 32.95
CA HIS A 388 96.35 48.84 32.93
C HIS A 388 95.39 48.57 31.76
N MET A 389 95.92 48.35 30.55
CA MET A 389 95.13 47.94 29.37
C MET A 389 94.40 46.61 29.59
N LYS A 390 95.04 45.63 30.24
CA LYS A 390 94.39 44.35 30.61
C LYS A 390 93.29 44.54 31.65
N LEU A 391 93.50 45.41 32.64
CA LEU A 391 92.49 45.73 33.65
C LEU A 391 91.27 46.40 33.01
N GLN A 392 91.50 47.38 32.13
CA GLN A 392 90.44 48.06 31.39
C GLN A 392 89.63 47.08 30.52
N ALA A 393 90.28 46.16 29.79
CA ALA A 393 89.59 45.13 29.01
C ALA A 393 88.71 44.22 29.89
N VAL A 394 89.18 43.85 31.09
CA VAL A 394 88.40 43.06 32.06
C VAL A 394 87.23 43.87 32.65
N GLU A 395 87.40 45.19 32.86
CA GLU A 395 86.31 46.06 33.29
C GLU A 395 85.24 46.25 32.20
N GLU A 396 85.64 46.36 30.94
CA GLU A 396 84.74 46.40 29.78
C GLU A 396 83.98 45.08 29.62
N GLU A 397 84.64 43.92 29.75
CA GLU A 397 84.00 42.60 29.73
C GLU A 397 83.02 42.43 30.91
N LYS A 398 83.42 42.83 32.12
CA LYS A 398 82.55 42.86 33.30
C LYS A 398 81.31 43.73 33.06
N MET A 399 81.46 44.90 32.46
CA MET A 399 80.33 45.78 32.12
C MET A 399 79.40 45.17 31.05
N ALA A 400 79.97 44.48 30.05
CA ALA A 400 79.19 43.76 29.05
C ALA A 400 78.37 42.60 29.68
N LEU A 401 78.98 41.85 30.60
CA LEU A 401 78.31 40.80 31.36
C LEU A 401 77.20 41.36 32.26
N ILE A 402 77.43 42.49 32.96
CA ILE A 402 76.41 43.16 33.78
C ILE A 402 75.20 43.57 32.92
N ARG A 403 75.42 44.17 31.73
CA ARG A 403 74.32 44.48 30.80
C ARG A 403 73.53 43.23 30.40
N LYS A 404 74.24 42.15 30.03
CA LYS A 404 73.60 40.88 29.64
C LYS A 404 72.79 40.25 30.77
N VAL A 405 73.22 40.40 32.03
CA VAL A 405 72.43 39.98 33.21
C VAL A 405 71.17 40.83 33.36
N TYR A 406 71.24 42.15 33.17
CA TYR A 406 70.05 43.02 33.18
C TYR A 406 69.07 42.68 32.05
N ASP A 407 69.55 42.44 30.84
CA ASP A 407 68.70 42.05 29.69
C ASP A 407 67.97 40.72 29.99
N LEU A 408 68.68 39.73 30.54
CA LEU A 408 68.09 38.45 30.94
C LEU A 408 67.09 38.62 32.09
N GLN A 409 67.38 39.45 33.09
CA GLN A 409 66.43 39.74 34.18
C GLN A 409 65.16 40.46 33.68
N SER A 410 65.29 41.36 32.70
CA SER A 410 64.13 41.99 32.05
C SER A 410 63.28 40.94 31.33
N LYS A 411 63.93 40.02 30.61
CA LYS A 411 63.26 38.97 29.85
C LYS A 411 62.61 37.89 30.73
N VAL A 412 63.18 37.61 31.89
CA VAL A 412 62.54 36.77 32.92
C VAL A 412 61.25 37.44 33.41
N ARG A 413 61.27 38.75 33.72
CA ARG A 413 60.04 39.47 34.14
C ARG A 413 58.97 39.55 33.05
N GLU A 414 59.36 39.70 31.78
CA GLU A 414 58.42 39.62 30.65
C GLU A 414 57.76 38.24 30.59
N LEU A 415 58.53 37.16 30.74
CA LEU A 415 58.00 35.79 30.74
C LEU A 415 57.16 35.47 31.98
N GLU A 416 57.50 36.00 33.16
CA GLU A 416 56.69 35.91 34.38
C GLU A 416 55.33 36.62 34.18
N ALA A 417 55.32 37.83 33.60
CA ALA A 417 54.09 38.55 33.28
C ALA A 417 53.24 37.86 32.19
N GLU A 418 53.87 37.29 31.16
CA GLU A 418 53.18 36.43 30.17
C GLU A 418 52.59 35.16 30.80
N TRP A 419 53.24 34.61 31.83
CA TRP A 419 52.76 33.42 32.53
C TRP A 419 51.59 33.74 33.46
N GLU A 420 51.63 34.84 34.22
CA GLU A 420 50.50 35.29 35.05
C GLU A 420 49.27 35.65 34.19
N THR A 421 49.46 36.29 33.04
CA THR A 421 48.36 36.62 32.11
C THR A 421 47.78 35.39 31.39
N LYS A 422 48.58 34.34 31.13
CA LYS A 422 48.04 33.05 30.60
C LYS A 422 47.40 32.18 31.69
N SER A 423 47.91 32.22 32.92
CA SER A 423 47.36 31.50 34.08
C SER A 423 45.96 31.99 34.44
N THR A 424 45.77 33.31 34.52
CA THR A 424 44.48 33.94 34.87
C THR A 424 43.37 33.73 33.83
N VAL A 425 43.71 33.54 32.55
CA VAL A 425 42.74 33.23 31.48
C VAL A 425 42.36 31.74 31.44
N SER A 426 43.20 30.85 32.01
CA SER A 426 43.03 29.39 31.91
C SER A 426 42.28 28.75 33.09
N SER A 427 42.03 29.49 34.17
CA SER A 427 41.38 29.00 35.39
C SER A 427 40.13 29.82 35.80
N GLY A 428 39.59 30.61 34.87
CA GLY A 428 38.46 31.54 35.11
C GLY A 428 37.05 30.99 34.89
N ARG A 429 36.90 29.69 34.57
CA ARG A 429 35.62 28.96 34.52
C ARG A 429 35.88 27.52 34.99
N ILE A 430 34.90 26.93 35.68
CA ILE A 430 35.00 25.64 36.40
C ILE A 430 35.81 25.76 37.72
N PHE A 431 35.26 26.47 38.72
CA PHE A 431 35.25 26.03 40.14
C PHE A 431 34.37 26.96 41.01
N GLU A 432 33.10 27.15 40.60
CA GLU A 432 32.03 27.58 41.50
C GLU A 432 31.14 26.37 41.80
N ASP A 433 31.58 25.53 42.73
CA ASP A 433 30.75 24.69 43.62
C ASP A 433 31.67 23.88 44.56
N LEU A 434 31.15 23.48 45.73
CA LEU A 434 31.86 22.80 46.84
C LEU A 434 32.85 23.71 47.60
N SER A 435 32.35 24.63 48.43
CA SER A 435 31.97 24.40 49.84
C SER A 435 33.14 24.36 50.83
N THR A 436 33.21 25.41 51.66
CA THR A 436 33.48 25.37 53.10
C THR A 436 34.55 24.40 53.63
N HIS A 437 35.66 24.93 54.16
CA HIS A 437 35.96 24.79 55.59
C HIS A 437 36.97 25.83 56.10
N THR A 438 36.55 26.46 57.19
CA THR A 438 37.28 27.29 58.16
C THR A 438 38.68 26.79 58.53
N ILE A 439 39.67 27.69 58.59
CA ILE A 439 40.57 27.91 59.75
C ILE A 439 41.22 29.29 59.63
N MET A 440 41.35 30.00 60.75
CA MET A 440 41.85 31.39 60.88
C MET A 440 43.27 31.43 61.52
N PRO A 441 43.92 32.61 61.69
CA PRO A 441 45.37 32.76 61.54
C PRO A 441 46.19 32.91 62.84
N VAL A 442 47.51 32.78 62.70
CA VAL A 442 48.57 33.30 63.60
C VAL A 442 49.76 33.63 62.67
N SER A 443 50.26 34.85 62.46
CA SER A 443 50.77 35.94 63.32
C SER A 443 52.28 35.88 63.60
N SER A 444 52.91 37.06 63.46
CA SER A 444 54.10 37.59 64.16
C SER A 444 55.55 37.14 63.83
N GLU A 445 56.36 38.18 63.59
CA GLU A 445 57.73 38.43 64.12
C GLU A 445 58.95 37.62 63.66
N LEU A 446 59.98 38.34 63.18
CA LEU A 446 61.22 38.56 63.96
C LEU A 446 62.08 39.72 63.43
N LYS A 447 62.41 40.66 64.33
CA LYS A 447 63.53 41.61 64.21
C LYS A 447 64.73 41.07 64.99
N LEU A 448 65.96 41.40 64.55
CA LEU A 448 67.24 41.61 65.28
C LEU A 448 68.37 41.26 64.28
N ARG A 449 69.37 42.09 63.93
CA ARG A 449 70.29 42.96 64.68
C ARG A 449 71.31 42.15 65.51
N LEU A 450 72.56 42.13 65.06
CA LEU A 450 73.76 41.92 65.89
C LEU A 450 75.03 42.40 65.15
N ASP A 451 75.98 42.93 65.92
CA ASP A 451 77.13 43.72 65.47
C ASP A 451 78.44 42.90 65.32
N SER A 452 79.45 43.50 64.70
CA SER A 452 80.87 43.07 64.70
C SER A 452 81.51 43.20 66.12
N PRO A 453 82.77 42.75 66.40
CA PRO A 453 83.97 43.52 66.01
C PRO A 453 85.34 42.76 65.93
N MET A 454 86.42 43.55 65.74
CA MET A 454 87.87 43.28 65.95
C MET A 454 88.64 42.51 64.84
N GLN A 455 89.91 42.83 64.52
CA GLN A 455 90.90 43.70 65.20
C GLN A 455 91.91 44.35 64.21
N SER A 456 92.43 45.53 64.55
CA SER A 456 93.58 46.23 63.93
C SER A 456 94.92 45.81 64.61
N PRO A 457 96.14 46.22 64.16
CA PRO A 457 96.68 47.60 64.13
C PRO A 457 97.50 47.92 62.84
N ASP A 458 98.13 49.06 62.56
CA ASP A 458 98.11 50.50 62.92
C ASP A 458 99.41 51.11 62.27
N MET A 459 99.66 52.41 62.43
CA MET A 459 100.84 53.22 62.05
C MET A 459 100.71 54.07 60.76
N SER A 460 100.84 55.38 60.98
CA SER A 460 100.80 56.53 60.04
C SER A 460 102.13 57.32 60.20
N PRO A 461 102.34 58.63 59.90
CA PRO A 461 101.52 59.68 59.24
C PRO A 461 102.30 60.70 58.33
N ARG A 462 101.61 61.80 57.91
CA ARG A 462 102.12 63.15 57.48
C ARG A 462 102.77 63.23 56.06
N GLU A 463 102.72 64.35 55.30
CA GLU A 463 102.12 65.70 55.47
C GLU A 463 101.90 66.45 54.11
N LEU A 464 100.90 67.36 54.08
CA LEU A 464 100.78 68.66 53.35
C LEU A 464 101.36 68.90 51.92
N ILE A 465 100.51 69.41 50.99
CA ILE A 465 100.59 70.73 50.27
C ILE A 465 99.60 70.78 49.07
N SER A 466 99.12 71.99 48.74
CA SER A 466 98.28 72.42 47.58
C SER A 466 98.92 73.72 47.03
N PRO A 467 98.92 74.10 45.72
CA PRO A 467 97.70 74.29 44.88
C PRO A 467 97.83 74.26 43.31
N ARG A 468 96.69 74.49 42.60
CA ARG A 468 96.54 75.23 41.28
C ARG A 468 97.26 74.68 40.01
N GLU A 469 96.83 74.80 38.74
CA GLU A 469 95.83 75.62 37.98
C GLU A 469 95.29 74.89 36.72
N LEU A 470 94.21 75.43 36.10
CA LEU A 470 93.82 75.47 34.65
C LEU A 470 93.84 74.17 33.79
N PHE A 471 92.79 73.84 33.02
CA PHE A 471 92.19 74.67 31.95
C PHE A 471 90.67 74.47 31.74
N LYS A 472 90.03 75.41 31.04
CA LYS A 472 88.59 75.45 30.68
C LYS A 472 88.34 75.05 29.22
N ILE A 473 87.32 74.23 28.94
CA ILE A 473 86.44 74.31 27.73
C ILE A 473 84.96 74.28 28.20
N LYS A 474 83.99 74.57 27.30
CA LYS A 474 82.93 75.55 27.56
C LYS A 474 81.72 75.43 26.60
N ARG A 475 80.56 74.96 27.11
CA ARG A 475 79.19 75.02 26.51
C ARG A 475 78.98 74.12 25.27
N HIS A 476 77.78 73.69 24.87
CA HIS A 476 76.38 74.19 24.96
C HIS A 476 75.41 72.99 25.21
N SER A 477 74.28 73.03 25.92
CA SER A 477 73.06 73.88 25.91
C SER A 477 72.05 73.55 24.80
N LEU A 478 70.86 73.06 25.20
CA LEU A 478 69.47 73.11 24.63
C LEU A 478 68.66 71.97 25.32
N HIS A 479 67.56 72.13 26.08
CA HIS A 479 66.26 72.83 25.90
C HIS A 479 65.61 72.52 24.54
N ASP A 480 64.34 72.15 24.37
CA ASP A 480 63.17 71.86 25.25
C ASP A 480 62.26 70.87 24.42
N SER A 481 61.27 70.14 24.93
CA SER A 481 59.93 70.69 25.21
C SER A 481 58.95 69.64 25.77
N ARG A 482 58.13 70.06 26.75
CA ARG A 482 56.85 69.44 27.11
C ARG A 482 55.69 70.22 26.48
N ARG A 483 54.59 69.52 26.16
CA ARG A 483 53.13 69.89 26.20
C ARG A 483 52.42 68.96 25.17
N GLY A 484 51.23 68.41 25.40
CA GLY A 484 50.22 68.64 26.45
C GLY A 484 48.93 69.25 25.87
N LEU A 485 47.77 68.93 26.47
CA LEU A 485 46.37 69.28 26.11
C LEU A 485 45.65 68.24 25.20
N THR A 486 44.33 67.95 25.26
CA THR A 486 43.26 67.78 26.30
C THR A 486 41.87 67.89 25.61
N MET A 487 40.78 67.59 26.33
CA MET A 487 39.33 67.74 25.98
C MET A 487 38.75 66.56 25.16
N GLU A 488 37.82 65.74 25.69
CA GLU A 488 36.37 65.98 25.97
C GLU A 488 35.51 66.08 24.68
N GLY A 489 34.33 65.44 24.55
CA GLY A 489 33.62 64.48 25.42
C GLY A 489 32.17 64.16 24.94
N GLU A 490 31.57 63.13 25.54
CA GLU A 490 30.12 62.89 25.77
C GLU A 490 29.09 62.57 24.63
N LYS A 491 28.17 61.64 25.01
CA LYS A 491 26.70 61.53 24.75
C LYS A 491 26.12 60.65 23.60
N GLU A 492 25.55 59.52 24.04
CA GLU A 492 24.30 58.89 23.52
C GLU A 492 23.05 59.70 23.98
N PRO A 493 21.76 59.24 23.88
CA PRO A 493 21.14 58.12 23.13
C PRO A 493 19.81 58.50 22.39
N VAL A 494 19.03 57.48 21.93
CA VAL A 494 17.54 57.36 21.94
C VAL A 494 16.78 57.11 20.60
N ALA A 495 16.02 55.99 20.59
CA ALA A 495 14.78 55.63 19.85
C ALA A 495 14.72 55.45 18.31
N GLY A 496 13.98 54.41 17.88
CA GLY A 496 13.43 54.24 16.52
C GLY A 496 12.08 54.97 16.31
N PRO A 497 11.31 54.72 15.22
CA PRO A 497 10.78 53.37 14.92
C PRO A 497 10.52 52.97 13.44
N SER A 498 10.24 51.67 13.24
CA SER A 498 9.33 51.04 12.27
C SER A 498 9.21 51.50 10.80
N ARG A 499 9.71 50.65 9.88
CA ARG A 499 9.16 50.24 8.56
C ARG A 499 10.11 49.14 8.01
N GLY A 500 9.70 48.02 7.40
CA GLY A 500 8.37 47.61 6.96
C GLY A 500 8.34 47.25 5.47
N LEU A 501 9.22 46.36 4.99
CA LEU A 501 9.26 45.92 3.58
C LEU A 501 9.63 44.43 3.41
N THR A 502 8.77 43.75 2.64
CA THR A 502 9.02 42.62 1.71
C THR A 502 9.94 41.46 2.12
N MET A 503 9.33 40.28 2.29
CA MET A 503 10.03 39.01 2.14
C MET A 503 10.23 38.71 0.64
N GLU A 504 11.48 38.73 0.17
CA GLU A 504 11.89 37.99 -1.01
C GLU A 504 12.57 36.69 -0.57
N GLY A 505 12.06 35.56 -1.04
CA GLY A 505 12.59 34.24 -0.69
C GLY A 505 13.84 33.93 -1.51
N GLU A 506 15.03 34.22 -0.96
CA GLU A 506 16.28 33.71 -1.51
C GLU A 506 16.28 32.18 -1.45
N LYS A 507 16.45 31.54 -2.62
CA LYS A 507 16.57 30.09 -2.72
C LYS A 507 17.97 29.67 -2.28
N GLU A 508 18.08 29.09 -1.09
CA GLU A 508 19.26 28.32 -0.72
C GLU A 508 19.50 27.18 -1.75
N PRO A 509 20.71 27.06 -2.32
CA PRO A 509 21.06 25.87 -3.08
C PRO A 509 21.32 24.72 -2.12
N VAL A 510 20.39 23.75 -2.08
CA VAL A 510 20.56 22.50 -1.31
C VAL A 510 21.83 21.78 -1.78
N ALA A 511 22.89 21.88 -0.98
CA ALA A 511 24.13 21.16 -1.20
C ALA A 511 23.88 19.66 -1.01
N GLY A 512 23.93 18.90 -2.09
CA GLY A 512 23.83 17.44 -2.04
C GLY A 512 24.98 16.81 -1.23
N PRO A 513 24.78 15.59 -0.70
CA PRO A 513 25.76 14.96 0.18
C PRO A 513 27.13 14.87 -0.48
N SER A 514 28.16 15.29 0.28
CA SER A 514 29.54 15.31 -0.17
C SER A 514 29.97 13.92 -0.65
N ARG A 515 30.48 13.85 -1.88
CA ARG A 515 31.05 12.60 -2.41
C ARG A 515 32.30 12.25 -1.62
N GLU A 516 32.40 10.96 -1.26
CA GLU A 516 33.57 10.36 -0.62
C GLU A 516 34.87 10.81 -1.29
N SER A 517 35.81 11.26 -0.46
CA SER A 517 37.10 11.80 -0.84
C SER A 517 38.09 10.70 -1.23
N GLY A 518 37.80 9.98 -2.31
CA GLY A 518 38.84 9.23 -3.01
C GLY A 518 39.87 10.22 -3.56
N ARG A 519 41.14 10.11 -3.13
CA ARG A 519 42.25 10.89 -3.69
C ARG A 519 42.21 10.77 -5.21
N ARG A 520 42.02 11.88 -5.90
CA ARG A 520 42.26 11.96 -7.34
C ARG A 520 43.75 12.21 -7.51
N PHE A 521 44.44 11.26 -8.12
CA PHE A 521 45.79 11.50 -8.64
C PHE A 521 45.77 12.78 -9.47
N THR A 522 46.68 13.69 -9.15
CA THR A 522 46.94 14.90 -9.92
C THR A 522 47.52 14.53 -11.28
N GLN A 523 47.42 15.44 -12.26
CA GLN A 523 47.99 15.19 -13.58
C GLN A 523 49.50 14.92 -13.51
N ALA A 524 50.22 15.59 -12.60
CA ALA A 524 51.64 15.37 -12.37
C ALA A 524 51.96 13.96 -11.85
N GLU A 525 51.22 13.44 -10.86
CA GLU A 525 51.39 12.05 -10.39
C GLU A 525 51.05 11.03 -11.49
N TRP A 526 50.18 11.39 -12.42
CA TRP A 526 49.86 10.61 -13.61
C TRP A 526 51.00 10.58 -14.62
N ASP A 527 51.58 11.74 -14.91
CA ASP A 527 52.70 11.91 -15.83
C ASP A 527 53.96 11.21 -15.26
N ASP A 528 54.21 11.30 -13.95
CA ASP A 528 55.27 10.56 -13.23
C ASP A 528 55.08 9.03 -13.33
N MET A 529 53.86 8.51 -13.14
CA MET A 529 53.59 7.08 -13.29
C MET A 529 53.78 6.60 -14.74
N GLN A 530 53.41 7.42 -15.73
CA GLN A 530 53.73 7.11 -17.13
C GLN A 530 55.23 7.13 -17.40
N GLU A 531 55.98 8.09 -16.85
CA GLU A 531 57.44 8.13 -17.02
C GLU A 531 58.14 6.93 -16.37
N ILE A 532 57.67 6.47 -15.20
CA ILE A 532 58.17 5.25 -14.53
C ILE A 532 57.85 4.01 -15.39
N TYR A 533 56.61 3.86 -15.86
CA TYR A 533 56.20 2.71 -16.67
C TYR A 533 56.93 2.64 -18.03
N VAL A 534 57.14 3.79 -18.68
CA VAL A 534 57.95 3.89 -19.90
C VAL A 534 59.43 3.58 -19.61
N LYS A 535 59.99 4.05 -18.49
CA LYS A 535 61.35 3.67 -18.07
C LYS A 535 61.48 2.17 -17.86
N GLU A 536 60.55 1.52 -17.16
CA GLU A 536 60.59 0.06 -16.98
C GLU A 536 60.48 -0.72 -18.30
N LEU A 537 59.61 -0.29 -19.22
CA LEU A 537 59.50 -0.88 -20.55
C LEU A 537 60.81 -0.73 -21.34
N THR A 538 61.41 0.48 -21.37
CA THR A 538 62.69 0.70 -22.07
C THR A 538 63.86 -0.06 -21.44
N MET A 539 63.88 -0.28 -20.11
CA MET A 539 64.88 -1.16 -19.48
C MET A 539 64.68 -2.63 -19.90
N LYS A 540 63.45 -3.15 -19.86
CA LYS A 540 63.15 -4.53 -20.28
C LYS A 540 63.43 -4.76 -21.77
N ASP A 541 63.17 -3.77 -22.62
CA ASP A 541 63.57 -3.80 -24.03
C ASP A 541 65.10 -3.79 -24.20
N SER A 542 65.85 -3.10 -23.34
CA SER A 542 67.32 -3.15 -23.35
C SER A 542 67.87 -4.52 -22.93
N GLU A 543 67.28 -5.16 -21.90
CA GLU A 543 67.64 -6.52 -21.48
C GLU A 543 67.31 -7.55 -22.59
N LEU A 544 66.17 -7.40 -23.27
CA LEU A 544 65.82 -8.21 -24.44
C LEU A 544 66.76 -7.97 -25.63
N PHE A 545 67.28 -6.75 -25.80
CA PHE A 545 68.26 -6.42 -26.82
C PHE A 545 69.62 -7.07 -26.52
N ASP A 546 70.08 -7.02 -25.26
CA ASP A 546 71.31 -7.67 -24.80
C ASP A 546 71.22 -9.20 -24.89
N LEU A 547 70.07 -9.80 -24.58
CA LEU A 547 69.81 -11.23 -24.80
C LEU A 547 69.86 -11.60 -26.29
N ARG A 548 69.28 -10.79 -27.18
CA ARG A 548 69.40 -10.99 -28.64
C ARG A 548 70.83 -10.82 -29.14
N ALA A 549 71.60 -9.87 -28.60
CA ALA A 549 73.01 -9.71 -28.92
C ALA A 549 73.82 -10.93 -28.47
N ASN A 550 73.55 -11.44 -27.27
CA ASN A 550 74.19 -12.62 -26.70
C ASN A 550 73.91 -13.90 -27.51
N ASP A 551 72.68 -14.10 -28.01
CA ASP A 551 72.35 -15.20 -28.93
C ASP A 551 73.18 -15.14 -30.23
N ILE A 552 73.30 -13.95 -30.83
CA ILE A 552 74.07 -13.75 -32.06
C ILE A 552 75.56 -14.02 -31.80
N LEU A 553 76.07 -13.63 -30.64
CA LEU A 553 77.47 -13.87 -30.24
C LEU A 553 77.73 -15.35 -29.93
N GLN A 554 76.86 -16.04 -29.19
CA GLN A 554 76.98 -17.48 -28.92
C GLN A 554 76.84 -18.30 -30.21
N GLY A 555 75.90 -17.96 -31.08
CA GLY A 555 75.75 -18.59 -32.40
C GLY A 555 76.93 -18.36 -33.34
N ARG A 556 77.64 -17.23 -33.23
CA ARG A 556 78.94 -17.02 -33.92
C ARG A 556 80.05 -17.85 -33.29
N ARG A 557 80.17 -17.85 -31.96
CA ARG A 557 81.20 -18.60 -31.23
C ARG A 557 81.12 -20.11 -31.49
N ILE A 558 79.91 -20.68 -31.56
CA ILE A 558 79.72 -22.09 -31.98
C ILE A 558 80.32 -22.33 -33.38
N LYS A 559 80.02 -21.47 -34.36
CA LYS A 559 80.54 -21.60 -35.74
C LYS A 559 82.05 -21.38 -35.85
N GLU A 560 82.66 -20.63 -34.92
CA GLU A 560 84.11 -20.46 -34.82
C GLU A 560 84.76 -21.73 -34.23
N LEU A 561 84.24 -22.23 -33.12
CA LEU A 561 84.70 -23.47 -32.48
C LEU A 561 84.55 -24.68 -33.42
N GLU A 562 83.45 -24.77 -34.18
CA GLU A 562 83.24 -25.82 -35.19
C GLU A 562 84.31 -25.75 -36.30
N LYS A 563 84.75 -24.55 -36.71
CA LYS A 563 85.87 -24.38 -37.65
C LYS A 563 87.22 -24.74 -37.04
N GLU A 564 87.47 -24.37 -35.78
CA GLU A 564 88.71 -24.74 -35.07
C GLU A 564 88.83 -26.26 -34.93
N VAL A 565 87.74 -26.95 -34.55
CA VAL A 565 87.66 -28.42 -34.53
C VAL A 565 87.94 -29.02 -35.90
N GLU A 566 87.35 -28.47 -36.96
CA GLU A 566 87.53 -28.98 -38.32
C GLU A 566 88.97 -28.77 -38.84
N GLN A 567 89.59 -27.63 -38.52
CA GLN A 567 91.02 -27.39 -38.80
C GLN A 567 91.92 -28.38 -38.06
N LEU A 568 91.63 -28.66 -36.78
CA LEU A 568 92.38 -29.64 -35.99
C LEU A 568 92.23 -31.07 -36.53
N LYS A 569 91.03 -31.49 -36.97
CA LYS A 569 90.84 -32.79 -37.65
C LYS A 569 91.68 -32.92 -38.92
N ASN A 570 91.67 -31.87 -39.76
CA ASN A 570 92.47 -31.79 -40.99
C ASN A 570 93.99 -31.86 -40.75
N LEU A 571 94.45 -31.66 -39.51
CA LEU A 571 95.84 -31.79 -39.05
C LEU A 571 96.12 -33.13 -38.31
N VAL A 572 95.12 -33.97 -38.11
CA VAL A 572 95.17 -35.27 -37.41
C VAL A 572 94.96 -36.44 -38.38
N GLU A 573 94.27 -36.21 -39.50
CA GLU A 573 94.13 -37.16 -40.61
C GLU A 573 95.36 -37.15 -41.54
N PRO A 574 95.98 -38.30 -41.83
CA PRO A 574 97.14 -38.38 -42.72
C PRO A 574 96.72 -38.19 -44.19
N LYS A 575 97.31 -37.21 -44.87
CA LYS A 575 97.08 -36.96 -46.31
C LYS A 575 97.86 -37.95 -47.19
N GLY A 576 97.39 -39.19 -47.20
CA GLY A 576 97.81 -40.23 -48.14
C GLY A 576 98.59 -41.40 -47.50
N PRO A 577 98.65 -42.55 -48.19
CA PRO A 577 99.19 -43.80 -47.64
C PRO A 577 100.73 -43.87 -47.54
N ALA A 578 101.45 -42.76 -47.77
CA ALA A 578 102.92 -42.74 -47.85
C ALA A 578 103.65 -42.61 -46.49
N ASP A 579 102.98 -42.11 -45.44
CA ASP A 579 103.63 -41.75 -44.16
C ASP A 579 103.71 -42.90 -43.12
N LEU A 580 103.31 -44.13 -43.49
CA LEU A 580 103.14 -45.25 -42.53
C LEU A 580 104.43 -46.00 -42.15
N LEU A 581 105.62 -45.55 -42.55
CA LEU A 581 106.91 -46.26 -42.33
C LEU A 581 108.05 -45.39 -41.77
N SER A 582 107.77 -44.30 -41.06
CA SER A 582 108.79 -43.59 -40.25
C SER A 582 108.62 -43.86 -38.74
N SER A 583 109.50 -44.69 -38.18
CA SER A 583 109.48 -45.10 -36.77
C SER A 583 110.15 -44.07 -35.85
N GLU A 584 109.63 -42.83 -35.80
CA GLU A 584 110.06 -41.79 -34.86
C GLU A 584 109.08 -41.67 -33.67
N PRO A 585 109.50 -41.92 -32.41
CA PRO A 585 108.61 -41.88 -31.25
C PRO A 585 107.99 -40.50 -30.92
N PHE A 586 108.50 -39.42 -31.50
CA PHE A 586 108.18 -38.05 -31.07
C PHE A 586 106.86 -37.47 -31.62
N LYS A 587 106.18 -38.14 -32.56
CA LYS A 587 104.93 -37.62 -33.18
C LYS A 587 103.62 -38.11 -32.55
N TYR A 588 103.66 -39.10 -31.65
CA TYR A 588 102.44 -39.65 -31.02
C TYR A 588 101.83 -38.74 -29.94
N ASN A 589 102.65 -38.04 -29.15
CA ASN A 589 102.15 -37.13 -28.10
C ASN A 589 101.38 -35.93 -28.67
N ASP A 590 101.82 -35.38 -29.80
CA ASP A 590 101.16 -34.23 -30.45
C ASP A 590 99.80 -34.63 -31.06
N LYS A 591 99.66 -35.86 -31.58
CA LYS A 591 98.37 -36.39 -32.04
C LYS A 591 97.39 -36.61 -30.87
N ALA A 592 97.87 -37.13 -29.73
CA ALA A 592 97.04 -37.31 -28.54
C ALA A 592 96.55 -35.97 -27.98
N ALA A 593 97.44 -34.98 -27.85
CA ALA A 593 97.10 -33.62 -27.39
C ALA A 593 96.05 -32.95 -28.29
N ARG A 594 96.18 -33.08 -29.63
CA ARG A 594 95.20 -32.54 -30.58
C ARG A 594 93.84 -33.24 -30.49
N MET A 595 93.80 -34.56 -30.29
CA MET A 595 92.52 -35.26 -30.06
C MET A 595 91.87 -34.87 -28.73
N GLU A 596 92.64 -34.63 -27.67
CA GLU A 596 92.12 -34.10 -26.41
C GLU A 596 91.58 -32.67 -26.58
N GLN A 597 92.28 -31.81 -27.33
CA GLN A 597 91.80 -30.47 -27.65
C GLN A 597 90.50 -30.49 -28.47
N ILE A 598 90.39 -31.37 -29.48
CA ILE A 598 89.15 -31.61 -30.23
C ILE A 598 88.02 -32.06 -29.29
N ALA A 599 88.28 -32.96 -28.35
CA ALA A 599 87.28 -33.43 -27.38
C ALA A 599 86.80 -32.28 -26.46
N ARG A 600 87.71 -31.43 -25.97
CA ARG A 600 87.38 -30.25 -25.16
C ARG A 600 86.53 -29.23 -25.93
N LEU A 601 86.92 -28.90 -27.17
CA LEU A 601 86.18 -27.97 -28.03
C LEU A 601 84.78 -28.50 -28.40
N ASN A 602 84.65 -29.80 -28.68
CA ASN A 602 83.34 -30.44 -28.91
C ASN A 602 82.44 -30.38 -27.67
N ALA A 603 83.00 -30.57 -26.46
CA ALA A 603 82.24 -30.40 -25.22
C ALA A 603 81.78 -28.94 -25.01
N GLU A 604 82.62 -27.95 -25.33
CA GLU A 604 82.24 -26.52 -25.29
C GLU A 604 81.12 -26.20 -26.30
N ILE A 605 81.20 -26.74 -27.51
CA ILE A 605 80.16 -26.62 -28.55
C ILE A 605 78.82 -27.19 -28.06
N GLU A 606 78.79 -28.37 -27.44
CA GLU A 606 77.55 -28.96 -26.92
C GLU A 606 76.98 -28.20 -25.70
N ILE A 607 77.83 -27.66 -24.83
CA ILE A 607 77.40 -26.76 -23.75
C ILE A 607 76.78 -25.48 -24.31
N LEU A 608 77.32 -24.91 -25.40
CA LEU A 608 76.75 -23.72 -26.04
C LEU A 608 75.46 -24.05 -26.82
N LYS A 609 75.38 -25.19 -27.52
CA LYS A 609 74.16 -25.65 -28.21
C LYS A 609 73.01 -25.92 -27.23
N THR A 610 73.29 -26.54 -26.08
CA THR A 610 72.27 -26.76 -25.04
C THR A 610 71.82 -25.47 -24.37
N LYS A 611 72.71 -24.48 -24.17
CA LYS A 611 72.32 -23.12 -23.74
C LYS A 611 71.42 -22.43 -24.76
N LEU A 612 71.80 -22.44 -26.04
CA LEU A 612 71.05 -21.79 -27.12
C LEU A 612 69.66 -22.42 -27.29
N LYS A 613 69.54 -23.76 -27.20
CA LYS A 613 68.25 -24.46 -27.19
C LYS A 613 67.35 -24.01 -26.04
N LYS A 614 67.87 -23.84 -24.82
CA LYS A 614 67.12 -23.31 -23.67
C LYS A 614 66.67 -21.87 -23.88
N MET A 615 67.50 -21.02 -24.50
CA MET A 615 67.12 -19.63 -24.82
C MET A 615 66.02 -19.56 -25.90
N GLU A 616 66.03 -20.46 -26.88
CA GLU A 616 64.92 -20.59 -27.84
C GLU A 616 63.62 -21.07 -27.17
N GLU A 617 63.70 -21.96 -26.19
CA GLU A 617 62.57 -22.45 -25.40
C GLU A 617 61.93 -21.32 -24.58
N VAL A 618 62.75 -20.57 -23.82
CA VAL A 618 62.32 -19.36 -23.10
C VAL A 618 61.73 -18.30 -24.03
N LYS A 619 62.25 -18.15 -25.26
CA LYS A 619 61.64 -17.25 -26.26
C LYS A 619 60.25 -17.70 -26.68
N ARG A 620 60.03 -19.01 -26.91
CA ARG A 620 58.70 -19.54 -27.27
C ARG A 620 57.72 -19.35 -26.12
N GLU A 621 58.15 -19.63 -24.89
CA GLU A 621 57.37 -19.38 -23.68
C GLU A 621 56.99 -17.90 -23.55
N ASN A 622 57.93 -16.97 -23.68
CA ASN A 622 57.66 -15.53 -23.67
C ASN A 622 56.71 -15.08 -24.79
N THR A 623 56.83 -15.61 -26.01
CA THR A 623 55.87 -15.29 -27.09
C THR A 623 54.47 -15.83 -26.82
N ALA A 624 54.35 -17.02 -26.22
CA ALA A 624 53.06 -17.57 -25.82
C ALA A 624 52.44 -16.76 -24.67
N LEU A 625 53.25 -16.34 -23.70
CA LEU A 625 52.84 -15.54 -22.56
C LEU A 625 52.39 -14.13 -22.99
N ASN A 626 53.07 -13.51 -23.96
CA ASN A 626 52.63 -12.26 -24.57
C ASN A 626 51.30 -12.41 -25.33
N ALA A 627 51.12 -13.46 -26.13
CA ALA A 627 49.86 -13.70 -26.83
C ALA A 627 48.67 -13.94 -25.86
N VAL A 628 48.93 -14.60 -24.73
CA VAL A 628 47.95 -14.74 -23.63
C VAL A 628 47.63 -13.38 -23.00
N ASN A 629 48.64 -12.54 -22.75
CA ASN A 629 48.44 -11.19 -22.21
C ASN A 629 47.66 -10.27 -23.18
N GLU A 630 47.90 -10.35 -24.48
CA GLU A 630 47.12 -9.63 -25.51
C GLU A 630 45.65 -10.09 -25.52
N ALA A 631 45.39 -11.40 -25.52
CA ALA A 631 44.02 -11.93 -25.46
C ALA A 631 43.29 -11.53 -24.16
N ASN A 632 43.99 -11.53 -23.02
CA ASN A 632 43.44 -11.12 -21.73
C ASN A 632 43.15 -9.62 -21.66
N THR A 633 44.01 -8.77 -22.23
CA THR A 633 43.77 -7.32 -22.29
C THR A 633 42.61 -6.97 -23.23
N GLU A 634 42.45 -7.67 -24.37
CA GLU A 634 41.26 -7.53 -25.22
C GLU A 634 39.98 -7.95 -24.48
N HIS A 635 40.00 -9.07 -23.75
CA HIS A 635 38.86 -9.53 -22.96
C HIS A 635 38.47 -8.54 -21.84
N LEU A 636 39.46 -8.00 -21.12
CA LEU A 636 39.25 -6.96 -20.09
C LEU A 636 38.71 -5.66 -20.69
N SER A 637 39.22 -5.23 -21.85
CA SER A 637 38.73 -4.06 -22.58
C SER A 637 37.25 -4.23 -22.98
N LYS A 638 36.89 -5.41 -23.48
CA LYS A 638 35.50 -5.76 -23.82
C LYS A 638 34.58 -5.79 -22.60
N LEU A 639 35.04 -6.31 -21.46
CA LEU A 639 34.29 -6.25 -20.19
C LEU A 639 34.08 -4.80 -19.72
N LEU A 640 35.07 -3.92 -19.90
CA LEU A 640 35.01 -2.51 -19.50
C LEU A 640 34.00 -1.70 -20.33
N THR A 641 33.93 -1.88 -21.64
CA THR A 641 32.89 -1.26 -22.49
C THR A 641 31.51 -1.77 -22.10
N ASP A 642 31.35 -3.08 -21.93
CA ASP A 642 30.11 -3.72 -21.50
C ASP A 642 29.62 -3.25 -20.11
N LEU A 643 30.53 -3.01 -19.17
CA LEU A 643 30.20 -2.43 -17.85
C LEU A 643 29.81 -0.96 -17.96
N THR A 644 30.47 -0.22 -18.86
CA THR A 644 30.22 1.20 -19.12
C THR A 644 28.84 1.42 -19.74
N ASP A 645 28.44 0.59 -20.70
CA ASP A 645 27.13 0.68 -21.34
C ASP A 645 26.00 0.21 -20.42
N SER A 646 26.23 -0.82 -19.59
CA SER A 646 25.31 -1.17 -18.50
C SER A 646 25.10 0.01 -17.52
N LYS A 647 26.17 0.74 -17.18
CA LYS A 647 26.10 1.94 -16.33
C LYS A 647 25.29 3.08 -16.98
N LYS A 648 25.46 3.32 -18.29
CA LYS A 648 24.62 4.27 -19.05
C LYS A 648 23.15 3.85 -19.04
N LEU A 649 22.87 2.57 -19.27
CA LEU A 649 21.50 2.02 -19.28
C LEU A 649 20.83 2.17 -17.91
N CYS A 650 21.56 1.86 -16.84
CA CYS A 650 21.11 2.00 -15.46
C CYS A 650 20.81 3.47 -15.13
N SER A 651 21.69 4.41 -15.52
CA SER A 651 21.43 5.85 -15.38
C SER A 651 20.16 6.30 -16.10
N LYS A 652 19.94 5.83 -17.34
CA LYS A 652 18.75 6.16 -18.13
C LYS A 652 17.47 5.62 -17.48
N TYR A 653 17.49 4.38 -16.99
CA TYR A 653 16.33 3.82 -16.29
C TYR A 653 16.08 4.50 -14.94
N SER A 654 17.12 4.89 -14.19
CA SER A 654 16.96 5.66 -12.95
C SER A 654 16.30 7.02 -13.21
N GLN A 655 16.68 7.72 -14.28
CA GLN A 655 16.00 8.97 -14.69
C GLN A 655 14.53 8.74 -15.05
N GLN A 656 14.22 7.66 -15.77
CA GLN A 656 12.84 7.27 -16.08
C GLN A 656 12.04 6.87 -14.82
N LEU A 657 12.68 6.22 -13.84
CA LEU A 657 12.06 5.86 -12.57
C LEU A 657 11.70 7.09 -11.75
N GLU A 658 12.60 8.06 -11.61
CA GLU A 658 12.30 9.29 -10.86
C GLU A 658 11.23 10.14 -11.56
N ALA A 659 11.23 10.22 -12.89
CA ALA A 659 10.13 10.84 -13.64
C ALA A 659 8.79 10.15 -13.37
N ALA A 660 8.74 8.82 -13.43
CA ALA A 660 7.53 8.04 -13.16
C ALA A 660 7.05 8.15 -11.70
N LYS A 661 7.97 8.32 -10.73
CA LYS A 661 7.64 8.58 -9.32
C LYS A 661 7.00 9.95 -9.11
N GLU A 662 7.53 11.00 -9.74
CA GLU A 662 6.94 12.35 -9.65
C GLU A 662 5.59 12.42 -10.39
N GLU A 663 5.41 11.70 -11.50
CA GLU A 663 4.10 11.51 -12.13
C GLU A 663 3.11 10.81 -11.19
N LEU A 664 3.52 9.69 -10.56
CA LEU A 664 2.70 8.94 -9.60
C LEU A 664 2.30 9.81 -8.39
N LYS A 665 3.25 10.55 -7.82
CA LYS A 665 3.01 11.51 -6.74
C LYS A 665 2.01 12.60 -7.15
N THR A 666 2.19 13.17 -8.35
CA THR A 666 1.24 14.15 -8.92
C THR A 666 -0.15 13.54 -9.15
N ALA A 667 -0.25 12.26 -9.50
CA ALA A 667 -1.52 11.55 -9.62
C ALA A 667 -2.20 11.33 -8.26
N ASN A 668 -1.45 10.93 -7.23
CA ASN A 668 -1.94 10.72 -5.87
C ASN A 668 -2.41 12.05 -5.22
N ASP A 669 -1.66 13.14 -5.40
CA ASP A 669 -2.08 14.47 -4.92
C ASP A 669 -3.38 14.94 -5.62
N ARG A 670 -3.56 14.65 -6.91
CA ARG A 670 -4.83 14.91 -7.62
C ARG A 670 -5.97 14.05 -7.09
N LEU A 671 -5.73 12.78 -6.74
CA LEU A 671 -6.74 11.91 -6.12
C LEU A 671 -7.16 12.44 -4.74
N ARG A 672 -6.23 12.90 -3.90
CA ARG A 672 -6.53 13.54 -2.60
C ARG A 672 -7.40 14.80 -2.75
N ILE A 673 -7.12 15.64 -3.76
CA ILE A 673 -7.94 16.83 -4.04
C ILE A 673 -9.37 16.43 -4.44
N MET A 674 -9.53 15.41 -5.28
CA MET A 674 -10.86 14.93 -5.67
C MET A 674 -11.59 14.22 -4.54
N GLN A 675 -10.90 13.49 -3.67
CA GLN A 675 -11.49 12.85 -2.49
C GLN A 675 -12.09 13.92 -1.55
N ARG A 676 -11.37 15.02 -1.30
CA ARG A 676 -11.93 16.18 -0.58
C ARG A 676 -13.14 16.79 -1.29
N SER A 677 -13.11 16.88 -2.62
CA SER A 677 -14.26 17.32 -3.41
C SER A 677 -15.46 16.36 -3.31
N GLN A 678 -15.24 15.07 -3.11
CA GLN A 678 -16.28 14.07 -2.87
C GLN A 678 -16.86 14.24 -1.46
N GLU A 679 -16.00 14.37 -0.44
CA GLU A 679 -16.37 14.64 0.96
C GLU A 679 -17.19 15.94 1.09
N ASP A 680 -16.80 17.03 0.40
CA ASP A 680 -17.54 18.29 0.34
C ASP A 680 -18.93 18.13 -0.28
N CYS A 681 -19.06 17.33 -1.34
CA CYS A 681 -20.33 17.12 -2.03
C CYS A 681 -21.26 16.17 -1.25
N GLN A 682 -20.72 15.13 -0.61
CA GLN A 682 -21.45 14.29 0.34
C GLN A 682 -21.96 15.12 1.52
N SER A 683 -21.13 16.01 2.08
CA SER A 683 -21.51 16.91 3.18
C SER A 683 -22.65 17.85 2.78
N LYS A 684 -22.64 18.38 1.55
CA LYS A 684 -23.76 19.17 0.99
C LYS A 684 -25.02 18.35 0.83
N MET A 685 -24.94 17.10 0.33
CA MET A 685 -26.09 16.21 0.21
C MET A 685 -26.73 15.92 1.57
N ILE A 686 -25.94 15.54 2.57
CA ILE A 686 -26.42 15.28 3.95
C ILE A 686 -27.09 16.54 4.53
N SER A 687 -26.53 17.72 4.27
CA SER A 687 -27.11 19.00 4.67
C SER A 687 -28.45 19.29 3.98
N PHE A 688 -28.57 19.04 2.67
CA PHE A 688 -29.82 19.18 1.94
C PHE A 688 -30.88 18.16 2.39
N GLN A 689 -30.53 16.89 2.62
CA GLN A 689 -31.44 15.88 3.16
C GLN A 689 -31.95 16.26 4.56
N SER A 690 -31.07 16.77 5.43
CA SER A 690 -31.44 17.23 6.77
C SER A 690 -32.40 18.42 6.73
N MET A 691 -32.16 19.39 5.83
CA MET A 691 -33.07 20.51 5.59
C MET A 691 -34.42 20.05 5.01
N LEU A 692 -34.40 19.09 4.07
CA LEU A 692 -35.61 18.52 3.47
C LEU A 692 -36.51 17.89 4.54
N GLN A 693 -35.96 16.94 5.32
CA GLN A 693 -36.68 16.27 6.41
C GLN A 693 -37.25 17.24 7.44
N SER A 694 -36.50 18.29 7.80
CA SER A 694 -36.99 19.33 8.72
C SER A 694 -38.14 20.14 8.12
N THR A 695 -38.10 20.42 6.81
CA THR A 695 -39.15 21.18 6.11
C THR A 695 -40.42 20.33 5.89
N GLU A 696 -40.27 19.03 5.58
CA GLU A 696 -41.36 18.04 5.51
C GLU A 696 -42.05 17.81 6.87
N MET A 697 -41.29 17.86 7.97
CA MET A 697 -41.84 17.78 9.32
C MET A 697 -42.69 19.03 9.63
N GLN A 698 -42.17 20.21 9.34
CA GLN A 698 -42.93 21.47 9.46
C GLN A 698 -44.16 21.50 8.54
N LEU A 699 -44.10 20.91 7.35
CA LEU A 699 -45.25 20.80 6.46
C LEU A 699 -46.36 19.95 7.11
N ARG A 700 -46.02 18.77 7.64
CA ARG A 700 -46.96 17.87 8.32
C ARG A 700 -47.62 18.50 9.54
N GLU A 701 -46.85 19.18 10.39
CA GLU A 701 -47.41 19.94 11.54
C GLU A 701 -48.45 20.99 11.10
N LYS A 702 -48.25 21.62 9.94
CA LYS A 702 -49.18 22.61 9.38
C LYS A 702 -50.41 21.95 8.77
N GLU A 703 -50.26 20.80 8.12
CA GLU A 703 -51.36 20.00 7.59
C GLU A 703 -52.27 19.50 8.71
N GLU A 704 -51.70 18.87 9.76
CA GLU A 704 -52.43 18.42 10.95
C GLU A 704 -53.16 19.58 11.64
N ARG A 705 -52.54 20.76 11.73
CA ARG A 705 -53.19 21.96 12.29
C ARG A 705 -54.34 22.46 11.41
N ILE A 706 -54.22 22.41 10.08
CA ILE A 706 -55.32 22.76 9.17
C ILE A 706 -56.49 21.78 9.34
N GLU A 707 -56.24 20.47 9.33
CA GLU A 707 -57.28 19.45 9.51
C GLU A 707 -58.02 19.61 10.85
N GLN A 708 -57.29 19.87 11.94
CA GLN A 708 -57.87 20.11 13.26
C GLN A 708 -58.79 21.36 13.27
N LEU A 709 -58.37 22.45 12.63
CA LEU A 709 -59.17 23.67 12.55
C LEU A 709 -60.39 23.53 11.62
N GLU A 710 -60.28 22.75 10.55
CA GLU A 710 -61.40 22.42 9.66
C GLU A 710 -62.43 21.52 10.37
N MET A 711 -61.98 20.55 11.19
CA MET A 711 -62.85 19.79 12.09
C MET A 711 -63.57 20.70 13.12
N ASP A 712 -62.87 21.66 13.71
CA ASP A 712 -63.48 22.56 14.70
C ASP A 712 -64.43 23.58 14.05
N LEU A 713 -64.19 24.00 12.79
CA LEU A 713 -65.18 24.72 11.97
C LEU A 713 -66.45 23.89 11.77
N ALA A 714 -66.35 22.64 11.32
CA ALA A 714 -67.52 21.77 11.12
C ALA A 714 -68.32 21.54 12.44
N ARG A 715 -67.62 21.49 13.59
CA ARG A 715 -68.24 21.43 14.92
C ARG A 715 -68.95 22.73 15.32
N LEU A 716 -68.44 23.89 14.91
CA LEU A 716 -69.09 25.18 15.16
C LEU A 716 -70.32 25.36 14.27
N GLU A 717 -70.26 24.96 13.00
CA GLU A 717 -71.40 25.01 12.08
C GLU A 717 -72.55 24.13 12.57
N THR A 718 -72.27 22.89 12.96
CA THR A 718 -73.28 21.97 13.53
C THR A 718 -73.86 22.48 14.86
N ARG A 719 -73.08 23.20 15.68
CA ARG A 719 -73.59 23.86 16.90
C ARG A 719 -74.44 25.11 16.60
N SER A 720 -74.09 25.91 15.60
CA SER A 720 -74.86 27.11 15.23
C SER A 720 -76.30 26.80 14.76
N ALA A 721 -76.55 25.57 14.33
CA ALA A 721 -77.89 25.08 13.99
C ALA A 721 -78.82 24.85 15.20
N THR A 722 -78.31 24.93 16.45
CA THR A 722 -79.13 24.77 17.67
C THR A 722 -79.51 26.11 18.33
N PRO A 723 -80.81 26.43 18.51
CA PRO A 723 -81.28 27.82 18.71
C PRO A 723 -81.22 28.31 20.18
N ARG A 724 -80.14 28.05 20.92
CA ARG A 724 -80.01 28.46 22.35
C ARG A 724 -78.79 29.33 22.71
N GLY A 725 -78.01 29.79 21.72
CA GLY A 725 -76.86 30.69 21.93
C GLY A 725 -77.06 32.08 21.31
N THR A 726 -76.38 33.09 21.87
CA THR A 726 -76.30 34.44 21.27
C THR A 726 -75.47 34.42 19.97
N PRO A 727 -76.05 34.75 18.79
CA PRO A 727 -75.39 34.45 17.50
C PRO A 727 -74.03 35.14 17.27
N ALA A 728 -73.88 36.38 17.70
CA ALA A 728 -72.73 37.22 17.34
C ALA A 728 -71.36 36.62 17.75
N SER A 729 -71.30 35.93 18.90
CA SER A 729 -70.02 35.36 19.38
C SER A 729 -69.54 34.15 18.58
N PHE A 730 -70.44 33.45 17.87
CA PHE A 730 -70.07 32.29 17.06
C PHE A 730 -69.52 32.70 15.70
N ASP A 731 -70.11 33.73 15.08
CA ASP A 731 -69.67 34.28 13.80
C ASP A 731 -68.24 34.84 13.86
N ASP A 732 -67.89 35.56 14.92
CA ASP A 732 -66.54 36.11 15.07
C ASP A 732 -65.50 35.02 15.32
N HIS A 733 -65.86 33.95 16.04
CA HIS A 733 -64.98 32.80 16.26
C HIS A 733 -64.79 31.98 14.99
N LYS A 734 -65.87 31.74 14.21
CA LYS A 734 -65.81 31.13 12.87
C LYS A 734 -64.89 31.93 11.94
N LYS A 735 -65.10 33.24 11.81
CA LYS A 735 -64.24 34.13 11.01
C LYS A 735 -62.79 34.19 11.49
N HIS A 736 -62.52 33.94 12.78
CA HIS A 736 -61.15 33.85 13.27
C HIS A 736 -60.47 32.57 12.77
N ILE A 737 -61.13 31.43 12.91
CA ILE A 737 -60.61 30.13 12.45
C ILE A 737 -60.47 30.09 10.92
N GLU A 738 -61.44 30.62 10.16
CA GLU A 738 -61.34 30.74 8.69
C GLU A 738 -60.08 31.51 8.26
N ARG A 739 -59.75 32.62 8.94
CA ARG A 739 -58.51 33.38 8.68
C ARG A 739 -57.25 32.60 9.08
N GLU A 740 -57.28 31.88 10.20
CA GLU A 740 -56.15 31.04 10.63
C GLU A 740 -55.88 29.93 9.60
N VAL A 741 -56.93 29.25 9.12
CA VAL A 741 -56.86 28.25 8.04
C VAL A 741 -56.33 28.86 6.73
N GLU A 742 -56.78 30.06 6.34
CA GLU A 742 -56.28 30.71 5.12
C GLU A 742 -54.79 31.10 5.23
N VAL A 743 -54.35 31.56 6.40
CA VAL A 743 -52.93 31.86 6.66
C VAL A 743 -52.09 30.57 6.64
N LEU A 744 -52.55 29.50 7.29
CA LEU A 744 -51.85 28.21 7.29
C LEU A 744 -51.79 27.57 5.90
N LYS A 745 -52.83 27.71 5.07
CA LYS A 745 -52.82 27.24 3.67
C LYS A 745 -51.79 27.99 2.80
N LYS A 746 -51.57 29.28 3.06
CA LYS A 746 -50.50 30.06 2.41
C LYS A 746 -49.11 29.62 2.89
N ASP A 747 -48.94 29.42 4.20
CA ASP A 747 -47.68 28.93 4.79
C ASP A 747 -47.33 27.52 4.26
N LYS A 748 -48.33 26.62 4.17
CA LYS A 748 -48.24 25.30 3.53
C LYS A 748 -47.69 25.41 2.10
N ALA A 749 -48.30 26.23 1.25
CA ALA A 749 -47.85 26.40 -0.13
C ALA A 749 -46.40 26.92 -0.24
N THR A 750 -45.97 27.82 0.65
CA THR A 750 -44.55 28.23 0.72
C THR A 750 -43.62 27.11 1.20
N LYS A 751 -44.09 26.20 2.08
CA LYS A 751 -43.31 25.04 2.54
C LYS A 751 -43.17 23.97 1.44
N GLU A 752 -44.23 23.70 0.70
CA GLU A 752 -44.18 22.84 -0.51
C GLU A 752 -43.18 23.39 -1.54
N GLN A 753 -43.19 24.70 -1.79
CA GLN A 753 -42.22 25.34 -2.69
C GLN A 753 -40.77 25.28 -2.16
N GLN A 754 -40.57 25.36 -0.84
CA GLN A 754 -39.26 25.17 -0.21
C GLN A 754 -38.75 23.73 -0.39
N ILE A 755 -39.62 22.74 -0.22
CA ILE A 755 -39.33 21.31 -0.43
C ILE A 755 -38.91 21.07 -1.88
N GLN A 756 -39.70 21.49 -2.87
CA GLN A 756 -39.36 21.35 -4.29
C GLN A 756 -38.00 21.97 -4.66
N ASN A 757 -37.64 23.10 -4.05
CA ASN A 757 -36.34 23.73 -4.27
C ASN A 757 -35.20 22.92 -3.62
N LEU A 758 -35.41 22.36 -2.42
CA LEU A 758 -34.45 21.48 -1.76
C LEU A 758 -34.26 20.17 -2.53
N GLU A 759 -35.32 19.56 -3.06
CA GLU A 759 -35.26 18.37 -3.94
C GLU A 759 -34.42 18.63 -5.19
N LEU A 760 -34.65 19.76 -5.87
CA LEU A 760 -33.86 20.15 -7.05
C LEU A 760 -32.37 20.37 -6.72
N ARG A 761 -32.08 20.96 -5.55
CA ARG A 761 -30.69 21.17 -5.09
C ARG A 761 -30.02 19.86 -4.66
N LEU A 762 -30.77 18.94 -4.05
CA LEU A 762 -30.31 17.60 -3.72
C LEU A 762 -29.95 16.83 -5.00
N LYS A 763 -30.86 16.77 -5.96
CA LYS A 763 -30.65 16.12 -7.26
C LYS A 763 -29.43 16.69 -8.00
N HIS A 764 -29.25 18.01 -8.00
CA HIS A 764 -28.08 18.61 -8.61
C HIS A 764 -26.77 18.26 -7.87
N ALA A 765 -26.81 18.11 -6.54
CA ALA A 765 -25.66 17.62 -5.77
C ALA A 765 -25.34 16.15 -6.03
N GLU A 766 -26.36 15.31 -6.24
CA GLU A 766 -26.22 13.90 -6.67
C GLU A 766 -25.59 13.79 -8.07
N GLU A 767 -26.01 14.63 -9.02
CA GLU A 767 -25.41 14.72 -10.35
C GLU A 767 -23.93 15.15 -10.28
N GLN A 768 -23.61 16.16 -9.46
CA GLN A 768 -22.22 16.59 -9.21
C GLN A 768 -21.38 15.48 -8.55
N MET A 769 -21.95 14.74 -7.60
CA MET A 769 -21.31 13.58 -6.99
C MET A 769 -20.96 12.50 -8.01
N GLY A 770 -21.92 12.11 -8.87
CA GLY A 770 -21.68 11.13 -9.93
C GLY A 770 -20.58 11.55 -10.91
N GLU A 771 -20.47 12.85 -11.22
CA GLU A 771 -19.34 13.37 -12.01
C GLU A 771 -17.99 13.27 -11.28
N VAL A 772 -17.95 13.61 -9.99
CA VAL A 772 -16.73 13.53 -9.16
C VAL A 772 -16.27 12.09 -9.03
N GLU A 773 -17.18 11.16 -8.75
CA GLU A 773 -16.88 9.72 -8.63
C GLU A 773 -16.38 9.13 -9.94
N LYS A 774 -17.00 9.48 -11.08
CA LYS A 774 -16.52 9.06 -12.41
C LYS A 774 -15.10 9.57 -12.70
N LYS A 775 -14.79 10.82 -12.34
CA LYS A 775 -13.45 11.40 -12.48
C LYS A 775 -12.44 10.75 -11.51
N TYR A 776 -12.87 10.43 -10.30
CA TYR A 776 -12.08 9.75 -9.27
C TYR A 776 -11.67 8.34 -9.71
N MET A 777 -12.63 7.50 -10.12
CA MET A 777 -12.37 6.15 -10.63
C MET A 777 -11.43 6.15 -11.84
N GLY A 778 -11.62 7.07 -12.79
CA GLY A 778 -10.74 7.21 -13.95
C GLY A 778 -9.29 7.57 -13.59
N LYS A 779 -9.06 8.26 -12.45
CA LYS A 779 -7.73 8.63 -11.96
C LYS A 779 -7.10 7.54 -11.10
N GLN A 780 -7.88 6.74 -10.36
CA GLN A 780 -7.36 5.56 -9.67
C GLN A 780 -6.77 4.54 -10.65
N ILE A 781 -7.44 4.31 -11.78
CA ILE A 781 -6.91 3.45 -12.86
C ILE A 781 -5.56 3.98 -13.37
N ALA A 782 -5.46 5.30 -13.60
CA ALA A 782 -4.22 5.92 -14.03
C ALA A 782 -3.10 5.82 -12.97
N GLU A 783 -3.41 6.02 -11.68
CA GLU A 783 -2.44 5.84 -10.59
C GLU A 783 -1.87 4.42 -10.56
N GLU A 784 -2.74 3.41 -10.66
CA GLU A 784 -2.34 2.00 -10.65
C GLU A 784 -1.49 1.63 -11.89
N ASP A 785 -1.73 2.25 -13.05
CA ASP A 785 -0.88 2.08 -14.23
C ASP A 785 0.47 2.82 -14.13
N HIS A 786 0.52 4.00 -13.50
CA HIS A 786 1.79 4.66 -13.14
C HIS A 786 2.59 3.81 -12.14
N LYS A 787 1.94 3.23 -11.13
CA LYS A 787 2.55 2.34 -10.13
C LYS A 787 3.16 1.08 -10.76
N LYS A 788 2.41 0.37 -11.63
CA LYS A 788 2.95 -0.74 -12.42
C LYS A 788 4.15 -0.32 -13.27
N THR A 789 4.16 0.91 -13.79
CA THR A 789 5.28 1.45 -14.58
C THR A 789 6.52 1.67 -13.71
N VAL A 790 6.36 2.22 -12.50
CA VAL A 790 7.42 2.36 -11.49
C VAL A 790 8.00 0.99 -11.10
N GLU A 791 7.15 0.01 -10.78
CA GLU A 791 7.58 -1.36 -10.45
C GLU A 791 8.38 -2.02 -11.60
N LYS A 792 7.91 -1.86 -12.84
CA LYS A 792 8.55 -2.43 -14.04
C LYS A 792 9.88 -1.75 -14.39
N LEU A 793 10.06 -0.48 -14.03
CA LEU A 793 11.34 0.24 -14.14
C LEU A 793 12.31 -0.16 -13.02
N GLN A 794 11.82 -0.26 -11.77
CA GLN A 794 12.60 -0.72 -10.63
C GLN A 794 13.19 -2.12 -10.87
N TYR A 795 12.36 -3.08 -11.32
CA TYR A 795 12.81 -4.42 -11.68
C TYR A 795 13.92 -4.42 -12.75
N LYS A 796 13.85 -3.55 -13.77
CA LYS A 796 14.90 -3.41 -14.78
C LYS A 796 16.21 -2.88 -14.19
N ILE A 797 16.14 -1.90 -13.30
CA ILE A 797 17.30 -1.33 -12.61
C ILE A 797 17.97 -2.40 -11.75
N ASP A 798 17.21 -3.15 -10.97
CA ASP A 798 17.78 -4.16 -10.07
C ASP A 798 18.35 -5.37 -10.84
N LYS A 799 17.73 -5.76 -11.96
CA LYS A 799 18.33 -6.74 -12.90
C LYS A 799 19.66 -6.25 -13.47
N LEU A 800 19.77 -4.96 -13.82
CA LEU A 800 21.04 -4.37 -14.29
C LEU A 800 22.08 -4.27 -13.17
N LYS A 801 21.69 -3.97 -11.93
CA LYS A 801 22.59 -4.00 -10.76
C LYS A 801 23.17 -5.39 -10.54
N MET A 802 22.33 -6.45 -10.57
CA MET A 802 22.83 -7.84 -10.48
C MET A 802 23.80 -8.19 -11.61
N LEU A 803 23.46 -7.87 -12.87
CA LEU A 803 24.37 -8.10 -14.01
C LEU A 803 25.69 -7.34 -13.87
N ALA A 804 25.66 -6.10 -13.35
CA ALA A 804 26.87 -5.33 -13.07
C ALA A 804 27.68 -5.90 -11.90
N GLN A 805 27.04 -6.48 -10.87
CA GLN A 805 27.71 -7.19 -9.78
C GLN A 805 28.36 -8.48 -10.26
N MET A 806 27.68 -9.30 -11.06
CA MET A 806 28.27 -10.51 -11.66
C MET A 806 29.49 -10.16 -12.53
N ARG A 807 29.37 -9.15 -13.41
CA ARG A 807 30.50 -8.69 -14.24
C ARG A 807 31.67 -8.10 -13.45
N ARG A 808 31.41 -7.47 -12.30
CA ARG A 808 32.47 -7.05 -11.37
C ARG A 808 33.17 -8.26 -10.73
N LYS A 809 32.40 -9.29 -10.35
CA LYS A 809 32.94 -10.54 -9.80
C LYS A 809 33.79 -11.29 -10.84
N GLU A 810 33.29 -11.43 -12.06
CA GLU A 810 34.05 -11.96 -13.21
C GLU A 810 35.35 -11.17 -13.46
N ASN A 811 35.30 -9.83 -13.39
CA ASN A 811 36.51 -9.00 -13.53
C ASN A 811 37.51 -9.19 -12.37
N LEU A 812 37.01 -9.36 -11.13
CA LEU A 812 37.85 -9.61 -9.95
C LEU A 812 38.50 -10.99 -10.03
N GLU A 813 37.74 -12.03 -10.40
CA GLU A 813 38.24 -13.40 -10.60
C GLU A 813 39.29 -13.45 -11.72
N LEU A 814 39.07 -12.73 -12.83
CA LEU A 814 40.08 -12.57 -13.89
C LEU A 814 41.34 -11.84 -13.41
N ARG A 815 41.22 -10.76 -12.63
CA ARG A 815 42.38 -10.05 -12.04
C ARG A 815 43.19 -10.96 -11.12
N GLN A 816 42.52 -11.72 -10.25
CA GLN A 816 43.15 -12.68 -9.34
C GLN A 816 43.87 -13.79 -10.11
N LEU A 817 43.28 -14.33 -11.18
CA LEU A 817 43.93 -15.31 -12.06
C LEU A 817 45.16 -14.75 -12.81
N LEU A 818 45.21 -13.43 -13.03
CA LEU A 818 46.33 -12.74 -13.67
C LEU A 818 47.40 -12.25 -12.67
N GLY A 819 47.21 -12.47 -11.36
CA GLY A 819 48.13 -12.00 -10.32
C GLY A 819 48.16 -10.48 -10.15
N LEU A 820 47.18 -9.74 -10.67
CA LEU A 820 47.06 -8.30 -10.50
C LEU A 820 46.41 -8.02 -9.14
N GLY A 821 47.08 -7.22 -8.29
CA GLY A 821 46.61 -6.94 -6.94
C GLY A 821 45.31 -6.12 -6.93
N GLU A 822 44.56 -6.17 -5.83
CA GLU A 822 43.35 -5.34 -5.67
C GLU A 822 43.66 -3.83 -5.66
N GLU A 823 44.89 -3.45 -5.29
CA GLU A 823 45.37 -2.07 -5.29
C GLU A 823 45.91 -1.59 -6.65
N ASP A 824 46.13 -2.48 -7.63
CA ASP A 824 46.50 -2.14 -9.00
C ASP A 824 45.28 -1.60 -9.78
N VAL A 825 44.81 -0.43 -9.35
CA VAL A 825 43.82 0.39 -10.06
C VAL A 825 44.51 1.08 -11.23
N VAL A 826 44.93 0.28 -12.22
CA VAL A 826 45.28 0.78 -13.55
C VAL A 826 44.07 1.58 -14.05
N PRO A 827 44.20 2.92 -14.23
CA PRO A 827 43.09 3.73 -14.70
C PRO A 827 42.67 3.31 -16.11
N PRO A 828 41.45 3.63 -16.57
CA PRO A 828 41.00 3.25 -17.90
C PRO A 828 41.90 3.87 -18.99
N LEU A 829 42.74 3.03 -19.60
CA LEU A 829 43.57 3.37 -20.76
C LEU A 829 42.70 3.95 -21.87
N LYS A 830 42.86 5.25 -22.13
CA LYS A 830 42.21 5.94 -23.25
C LYS A 830 43.04 5.79 -24.52
N LYS A 831 42.87 4.62 -25.16
CA LYS A 831 43.56 4.15 -26.36
C LYS A 831 45.04 3.86 -26.19
#